data_AF-A0A835N1P4-F1
#
_entry.id   AF-A0A835N1P4-F1
#
_cell.length_a   1.000
_cell.length_b   1.000
_cell.length_c   1.000
_cell.angle_alpha   90.00
_cell.angle_beta   90.00
_cell.angle_gamma   90.00
#
_symmetry.space_group_name_H-M   'P 1'
#
loop_
_entity.id
_entity.type
_entity.pdbx_description
1 polymer ?
#
loop_
_entity_poly.entity_id
_entity_poly.type
_entity_poly.pdbx_seq_one_letter_code
_entity_poly.pdbx_strand_id
1 'polypeptide(L)'
;MRVAVVGAGISGLVSAYVLAKAGVEVVLYEKDDHLGGHAKTVSFDGVDLDLGFMVFNRVTYPNMMEFFENLGIDMELSDMSFSVSLDEGQGCEWGSRNGLLGLFAQKKNMLNPYFLKMIREIIKFKDDVLSYLDMLENNPDVDRNETLGKFVKSRGYSELFQKAYLIPVCGSIWSCPSEGVMSFSAFSVLSFCRNHHLLQLFGRPQWLTVTRRSHSYVNKVREKLESWGCQIRNGCEIKAVSTTDEGCAVLRRDGSLEMYNGCVMAVHAPDALELLGKQATFDEKRILGAFQYIYSDIFLHRDKKFMPQNSAAWSAWNFLGSTDNKVCLTYWLNVLQNIDEKGLPFLVTLNPNHAPDHTLLKWSTGHPVPSVAASKASLELDHIQGKRRIWFCGAYQGYGFHEDGLKSGMVAAHGLLGNSCAILSNPKHMAPSMLETGARLFVTRFLGHYISTGCLTLLEEGGTVFSFEGTSKKCSLKTVLKVHNPQFYWKIMTQADLGLADAYINGDFSFVDKDEGLLNLFMILILNRDANKSASKLNKKRGWWTPLLFTAGIASAKFFIQHVSRQNTLTQARRNISRHYDLSNELFALFLDETMTYSCGVFKTEDEDLKAAQMRKISLLIEKARISKDHEILEIGFGWGTLAIEAVQRTGCKYTGITLSEEQLKYAEMKVKEAGLQDRIAFHLCDYRQLPKTQKYDRIISCEMIEAVGHEYMEEFFGCCESVLAENGILVLQFISIPEERYDEYRQSSDFIKEYIFPGGCLPSLARLTSAMATSSRLVEHVENIGIHYYQTLKYWRKNFLEKQRKIISLGFNDKFIRTWEYYFDYCAAGFKTHTLGNYQVVFSRPGNVVALSNPYKSSPSAEMIEAVGHEYMEEFFGCCESVLAENGILVLQFTSIPEERYDEYRQSSDFIKEYIFPGGCLPSLARITSAMATSSRLSVEHVESIGIHFIPTLKYWRKNFLEKQRKITSLGFNDKFIRTWEYYFDYAAAGFKTRTLGNYQFTSIPEERYDEYRQSSNFIKEYIFPGGCLPSLARITSAMATSLRFVEHVENIGIHYYQTLKYWRKNFLENQRKIISLGFNDKFIRTWEYYFDYCAAGFKTHALGNYQRPQVFVKIQPVQE
;
A
#
# COMPACT_ATOMS: atom_id res chain seq x y z
N MET A 1 45.45 29.66 0.57
CA MET A 1 44.79 30.90 1.04
C MET A 1 44.54 30.72 2.53
N ARG A 2 44.80 31.75 3.33
CA ARG A 2 44.70 31.73 4.79
C ARG A 2 43.68 32.75 5.29
N VAL A 3 42.74 32.34 6.14
CA VAL A 3 41.58 33.15 6.56
C VAL A 3 41.41 33.12 8.08
N ALA A 4 41.11 34.27 8.67
CA ALA A 4 40.67 34.37 10.06
C ALA A 4 39.13 34.28 10.12
N VAL A 5 38.61 33.55 11.10
CA VAL A 5 37.20 33.61 11.51
C VAL A 5 37.18 34.06 12.97
N VAL A 6 36.51 35.18 13.27
CA VAL A 6 36.51 35.81 14.60
C VAL A 6 35.14 35.63 15.24
N GLY A 7 35.09 34.88 16.34
CA GLY A 7 33.88 34.36 16.97
C GLY A 7 33.58 32.94 16.50
N ALA A 8 33.31 32.03 17.44
CA ALA A 8 33.00 30.62 17.21
C ALA A 8 31.61 30.21 17.76
N GLY A 9 30.67 31.15 17.75
CA GLY A 9 29.24 30.82 17.68
C GLY A 9 28.88 30.10 16.37
N ILE A 10 27.62 29.69 16.21
CA ILE A 10 27.14 28.91 15.05
C ILE A 10 27.58 29.47 13.69
N SER A 11 27.50 30.79 13.48
CA SER A 11 27.89 31.45 12.24
C SER A 11 29.38 31.27 11.92
N GLY A 12 30.24 31.36 12.93
CA GLY A 12 31.69 31.22 12.79
C GLY A 12 32.10 29.75 12.60
N LEU A 13 31.51 28.84 13.37
CA LEU A 13 31.70 27.39 13.20
C LEU A 13 31.32 26.93 11.79
N VAL A 14 30.18 27.38 11.27
CA VAL A 14 29.73 27.03 9.91
C VAL A 14 30.58 27.73 8.84
N SER A 15 30.98 29.00 9.06
CA SER A 15 31.91 29.70 8.15
C SER A 15 33.23 28.93 8.02
N ALA A 16 33.84 28.58 9.16
CA ALA A 16 35.06 27.79 9.21
C ALA A 16 34.88 26.41 8.55
N TYR A 17 33.74 25.76 8.76
CA TYR A 17 33.44 24.43 8.21
C TYR A 17 33.35 24.45 6.68
N VAL A 18 32.65 25.44 6.11
CA VAL A 18 32.55 25.62 4.65
C VAL A 18 33.92 25.94 4.04
N LEU A 19 34.70 26.84 4.66
CA LEU A 19 36.03 27.23 4.19
C LEU A 19 37.05 26.08 4.26
N ALA A 20 37.11 25.36 5.38
CA ALA A 20 38.02 24.22 5.55
C ALA A 20 37.64 23.05 4.63
N LYS A 21 36.34 22.77 4.44
CA LYS A 21 35.85 21.78 3.46
C LYS A 21 36.23 22.15 2.01
N ALA A 22 36.42 23.43 1.72
CA ALA A 22 36.91 23.93 0.43
C ALA A 22 38.46 23.99 0.32
N GLY A 23 39.21 23.51 1.32
CA GLY A 23 40.67 23.49 1.32
C GLY A 23 41.34 24.82 1.67
N VAL A 24 40.63 25.76 2.31
CA VAL A 24 41.22 27.01 2.83
C VAL A 24 41.87 26.75 4.18
N GLU A 25 43.05 27.33 4.44
CA GLU A 25 43.67 27.32 5.76
C GLU A 25 42.89 28.29 6.67
N VAL A 26 42.14 27.76 7.64
CA VAL A 26 41.32 28.55 8.56
C VAL A 26 41.98 28.64 9.93
N VAL A 27 41.95 29.85 10.51
CA VAL A 27 42.20 30.08 11.94
C VAL A 27 40.91 30.60 12.57
N LEU A 28 40.32 29.81 13.46
CA LEU A 28 39.10 30.14 14.19
C LEU A 28 39.45 30.66 15.59
N TYR A 29 39.03 31.89 15.88
CA TYR A 29 39.27 32.58 17.15
C TYR A 29 38.00 32.65 17.98
N GLU A 30 38.08 32.29 19.26
CA GLU A 30 37.02 32.46 20.26
C GLU A 30 37.62 33.11 21.52
N LYS A 31 36.91 34.10 22.09
CA LYS A 31 37.31 34.79 23.32
C LYS A 31 37.06 33.92 24.56
N ASP A 32 36.01 33.11 24.52
CA ASP A 32 35.60 32.22 25.61
C ASP A 32 36.41 30.90 25.56
N ASP A 33 36.38 30.13 26.64
CA ASP A 33 37.08 28.85 26.78
C ASP A 33 36.41 27.69 26.01
N HIS A 34 35.18 27.89 25.53
CA HIS A 34 34.35 26.92 24.83
C HIS A 34 33.87 27.46 23.48
N LEU A 35 33.54 26.56 22.55
CA LEU A 35 32.92 26.89 21.27
C LEU A 35 31.38 26.85 21.37
N GLY A 36 30.68 27.45 20.41
CA GLY A 36 29.21 27.39 20.29
C GLY A 36 28.49 28.67 20.71
N GLY A 37 29.08 29.47 21.60
CA GLY A 37 28.53 30.75 22.06
C GLY A 37 27.18 30.61 22.76
N HIS A 38 26.08 30.85 22.04
CA HIS A 38 24.73 30.64 22.55
C HIS A 38 24.32 29.15 22.60
N ALA A 39 24.98 28.27 21.84
CA ALA A 39 24.79 26.82 21.96
C ALA A 39 25.60 26.31 23.17
N LYS A 40 24.96 26.30 24.36
CA LYS A 40 25.63 26.11 25.65
C LYS A 40 24.93 25.08 26.52
N THR A 41 25.55 23.90 26.63
CA THR A 41 25.18 22.87 27.60
C THR A 41 25.93 23.05 28.92
N VAL A 42 25.28 22.74 30.04
CA VAL A 42 25.88 22.57 31.39
C VAL A 42 25.40 21.25 32.00
N SER A 43 26.14 20.68 32.94
CA SER A 43 25.77 19.41 33.60
C SER A 43 25.51 19.61 35.10
N PHE A 44 24.36 19.16 35.59
CA PHE A 44 23.96 19.23 37.00
C PHE A 44 23.24 17.95 37.42
N ASP A 45 23.55 17.41 38.60
CA ASP A 45 23.01 16.15 39.15
C ASP A 45 23.09 14.94 38.17
N GLY A 46 24.09 14.93 37.27
CA GLY A 46 24.26 13.91 36.23
C GLY A 46 23.36 14.09 35.01
N VAL A 47 22.71 15.24 34.86
CA VAL A 47 21.85 15.59 33.73
C VAL A 47 22.43 16.77 32.96
N ASP A 48 22.58 16.60 31.64
CA ASP A 48 23.01 17.67 30.74
C ASP A 48 21.80 18.54 30.31
N LEU A 49 22.00 19.86 30.39
CA LEU A 49 20.98 20.90 30.23
C LEU A 49 21.48 21.94 29.24
N ASP A 50 20.77 22.15 28.13
CA ASP A 50 21.01 23.32 27.28
C ASP A 50 20.38 24.58 27.89
N LEU A 51 21.16 25.66 27.97
CA LEU A 51 20.71 26.97 28.45
C LEU A 51 20.46 27.97 27.30
N GLY A 52 20.97 27.64 26.12
CA GLY A 52 20.73 28.35 24.87
C GLY A 52 20.82 27.37 23.70
N PHE A 53 20.13 27.69 22.61
CA PHE A 53 19.78 26.74 21.53
C PHE A 53 19.12 25.44 22.05
N MET A 54 18.04 25.60 22.81
CA MET A 54 17.31 24.47 23.39
C MET A 54 16.50 23.68 22.35
N VAL A 55 15.95 24.34 21.32
CA VAL A 55 15.04 23.74 20.33
C VAL A 55 15.15 24.35 18.93
N PHE A 56 14.70 23.59 17.92
CA PHE A 56 14.56 23.96 16.51
C PHE A 56 13.39 23.18 15.88
N ASN A 57 13.07 23.38 14.59
CA ASN A 57 12.02 22.62 13.90
C ASN A 57 12.27 22.52 12.38
N ARG A 58 11.69 21.51 11.71
CA ARG A 58 11.94 21.23 10.28
C ARG A 58 11.44 22.30 9.29
N VAL A 59 10.62 23.27 9.70
CA VAL A 59 10.05 24.31 8.83
C VAL A 59 10.91 25.59 8.82
N THR A 60 11.42 26.01 9.97
CA THR A 60 12.18 27.27 10.09
C THR A 60 13.67 27.11 10.30
N TYR A 61 14.15 25.86 10.34
CA TYR A 61 15.58 25.51 10.42
C TYR A 61 16.04 24.56 9.28
N PRO A 62 15.61 24.72 8.00
CA PRO A 62 15.89 23.73 6.95
C PRO A 62 17.39 23.54 6.66
N ASN A 63 18.21 24.60 6.68
CA ASN A 63 19.64 24.50 6.42
C ASN A 63 20.37 23.84 7.61
N MET A 64 19.94 24.14 8.84
CA MET A 64 20.43 23.47 10.05
C MET A 64 20.00 22.00 10.14
N MET A 65 18.81 21.64 9.66
CA MET A 65 18.40 20.24 9.51
C MET A 65 19.34 19.48 8.57
N GLU A 66 19.61 20.03 7.38
CA GLU A 66 20.57 19.43 6.44
C GLU A 66 21.99 19.35 7.04
N PHE A 67 22.42 20.36 7.79
CA PHE A 67 23.72 20.38 8.46
C PHE A 67 23.83 19.28 9.54
N PHE A 68 22.78 19.08 10.35
CA PHE A 68 22.73 18.00 11.35
C PHE A 68 22.65 16.62 10.71
N GLU A 69 21.86 16.44 9.65
CA GLU A 69 21.78 15.17 8.91
C GLU A 69 23.14 14.84 8.24
N ASN A 70 23.86 15.83 7.68
CA ASN A 70 25.23 15.67 7.15
C ASN A 70 26.30 15.35 8.24
N LEU A 71 26.09 15.76 9.49
CA LEU A 71 26.97 15.44 10.62
C LEU A 71 26.56 14.12 11.34
N GLY A 72 25.45 13.50 10.93
CA GLY A 72 24.85 12.36 11.62
C GLY A 72 24.48 12.69 13.06
N ILE A 73 23.87 13.85 13.29
CA ILE A 73 23.40 14.28 14.62
C ILE A 73 21.99 13.75 14.84
N ASP A 74 21.82 12.97 15.91
CA ASP A 74 20.54 12.47 16.35
C ASP A 74 19.67 13.58 16.96
N MET A 75 18.36 13.47 16.78
CA MET A 75 17.40 14.51 17.12
C MET A 75 16.13 13.89 17.70
N GLU A 76 15.60 14.50 18.75
CA GLU A 76 14.45 13.99 19.50
C GLU A 76 13.33 15.03 19.62
N LEU A 77 12.09 14.57 19.81
CA LEU A 77 10.92 15.44 19.88
C LEU A 77 10.98 16.36 21.11
N SER A 78 10.44 17.57 21.01
CA SER A 78 10.40 18.55 22.10
C SER A 78 9.03 19.25 22.18
N ASP A 79 8.62 19.62 23.39
CA ASP A 79 7.40 20.39 23.68
C ASP A 79 7.74 21.88 23.81
N MET A 80 7.13 22.71 22.96
CA MET A 80 7.25 24.18 22.98
C MET A 80 5.88 24.85 23.27
N SER A 81 5.16 24.35 24.26
CA SER A 81 3.90 24.91 24.77
C SER A 81 4.12 26.21 25.55
N PHE A 82 3.34 27.25 25.24
CA PHE A 82 3.41 28.57 25.91
C PHE A 82 2.32 28.73 26.98
N SER A 83 2.62 29.48 28.04
CA SER A 83 1.65 29.99 29.01
C SER A 83 1.88 31.48 29.32
N VAL A 84 0.83 32.10 29.85
CA VAL A 84 0.85 33.47 30.38
C VAL A 84 0.20 33.45 31.76
N SER A 85 0.84 34.08 32.75
CA SER A 85 0.25 34.45 34.03
C SER A 85 0.44 35.95 34.24
N LEU A 86 -0.66 36.69 34.41
CA LEU A 86 -0.68 38.12 34.74
C LEU A 86 -1.16 38.34 36.17
N ASP A 87 -0.64 39.39 36.80
CA ASP A 87 -1.05 39.88 38.11
C ASP A 87 -1.01 38.76 39.19
N GLU A 88 0.12 38.05 39.25
CA GLU A 88 0.36 36.88 40.13
C GLU A 88 -0.78 35.83 40.07
N GLY A 89 -1.29 35.56 38.86
CA GLY A 89 -2.38 34.61 38.60
C GLY A 89 -3.78 35.12 38.95
N GLN A 90 -3.92 36.30 39.54
CA GLN A 90 -5.23 36.91 39.85
C GLN A 90 -5.92 37.44 38.59
N GLY A 91 -5.14 38.01 37.68
CA GLY A 91 -5.58 38.58 36.41
C GLY A 91 -5.99 37.51 35.40
N CYS A 92 -5.25 37.44 34.28
CA CYS A 92 -5.44 36.43 33.25
C CYS A 92 -4.35 35.36 33.35
N GLU A 93 -4.76 34.09 33.43
CA GLU A 93 -3.83 32.95 33.40
C GLU A 93 -4.35 31.82 32.51
N TRP A 94 -3.54 31.42 31.53
CA TRP A 94 -3.85 30.37 30.54
C TRP A 94 -2.57 29.71 30.00
N GLY A 95 -2.67 28.46 29.57
CA GLY A 95 -1.57 27.70 28.96
C GLY A 95 -2.03 26.88 27.75
N SER A 96 -1.08 26.52 26.87
CA SER A 96 -1.38 25.77 25.64
C SER A 96 -1.04 24.27 25.71
N ARG A 97 -0.28 23.83 26.73
CA ARG A 97 0.15 22.42 26.87
C ARG A 97 -1.03 21.45 27.01
N ASN A 98 -1.89 21.70 27.99
CA ASN A 98 -2.97 20.80 28.39
C ASN A 98 -4.28 20.99 27.59
N GLY A 99 -4.18 21.46 26.34
CA GLY A 99 -5.34 21.73 25.47
C GLY A 99 -6.36 22.67 26.14
N LEU A 100 -7.63 22.24 26.17
CA LEU A 100 -8.71 23.01 26.80
C LEU A 100 -8.54 23.17 28.33
N LEU A 101 -7.87 22.23 29.02
CA LEU A 101 -7.62 22.33 30.46
C LEU A 101 -6.56 23.40 30.77
N GLY A 102 -5.60 23.60 29.86
CA GLY A 102 -4.65 24.72 29.95
C GLY A 102 -5.29 26.05 29.56
N LEU A 103 -6.07 26.07 28.47
CA LEU A 103 -6.71 27.30 27.98
C LEU A 103 -7.71 27.88 28.99
N PHE A 104 -8.40 27.00 29.72
CA PHE A 104 -9.35 27.36 30.77
C PHE A 104 -8.85 26.97 32.18
N ALA A 105 -7.54 27.03 32.42
CA ALA A 105 -6.94 26.79 33.74
C ALA A 105 -7.67 27.62 34.83
N GLN A 106 -7.81 28.93 34.59
CA GLN A 106 -8.82 29.75 35.26
C GLN A 106 -10.23 29.42 34.71
N LYS A 107 -10.97 28.50 35.36
CA LYS A 107 -12.33 28.09 34.93
C LYS A 107 -13.31 29.25 34.71
N LYS A 108 -13.14 30.37 35.45
CA LYS A 108 -13.89 31.64 35.26
C LYS A 108 -13.87 32.13 33.80
N ASN A 109 -12.81 31.83 33.04
CA ASN A 109 -12.63 32.32 31.68
C ASN A 109 -13.49 31.61 30.62
N MET A 110 -14.13 30.48 30.94
CA MET A 110 -15.11 29.84 30.05
C MET A 110 -16.34 30.70 29.77
N LEU A 111 -16.70 31.61 30.70
CA LEU A 111 -17.87 32.50 30.60
C LEU A 111 -17.48 33.99 30.56
N ASN A 112 -16.18 34.30 30.59
CA ASN A 112 -15.68 35.67 30.59
C ASN A 112 -15.75 36.26 29.16
N PRO A 113 -16.60 37.27 28.88
CA PRO A 113 -16.77 37.79 27.53
C PRO A 113 -15.50 38.48 27.00
N TYR A 114 -14.65 39.02 27.87
CA TYR A 114 -13.38 39.63 27.47
C TYR A 114 -12.36 38.57 27.05
N PHE A 115 -12.26 37.46 27.79
CA PHE A 115 -11.40 36.33 27.40
C PHE A 115 -11.89 35.68 26.11
N LEU A 116 -13.20 35.43 25.97
CA LEU A 116 -13.77 34.90 24.74
C LEU A 116 -13.61 35.86 23.55
N LYS A 117 -13.59 37.18 23.78
CA LYS A 117 -13.20 38.18 22.77
C LYS A 117 -11.73 38.00 22.36
N MET A 118 -10.81 37.89 23.32
CA MET A 118 -9.39 37.66 23.04
C MET A 118 -9.17 36.39 22.18
N ILE A 119 -9.85 35.28 22.47
CA ILE A 119 -9.74 34.06 21.66
C ILE A 119 -10.20 34.27 20.21
N ARG A 120 -11.27 35.06 19.99
CA ARG A 120 -11.71 35.45 18.64
C ARG A 120 -10.73 36.42 17.96
N GLU A 121 -10.14 37.34 18.73
CA GLU A 121 -9.12 38.27 18.25
C GLU A 121 -7.84 37.54 17.81
N ILE A 122 -7.43 36.46 18.47
CA ILE A 122 -6.29 35.62 18.03
C ILE A 122 -6.59 34.96 16.67
N ILE A 123 -7.81 34.47 16.45
CA ILE A 123 -8.21 33.90 15.14
C ILE A 123 -8.17 35.00 14.07
N LYS A 124 -8.78 36.18 14.33
CA LYS A 124 -8.72 37.34 13.43
C LYS A 124 -7.28 37.77 13.13
N PHE A 125 -6.38 37.72 14.12
CA PHE A 125 -4.98 38.09 13.99
C PHE A 125 -4.21 37.21 13.00
N LYS A 126 -4.53 35.93 12.87
CA LYS A 126 -3.97 35.09 11.79
C LYS A 126 -4.28 35.68 10.41
N ASP A 127 -5.55 35.98 10.16
CA ASP A 127 -6.04 36.38 8.84
C ASP A 127 -5.63 37.83 8.49
N ASP A 128 -5.72 38.76 9.46
CA ASP A 128 -5.24 40.15 9.35
C ASP A 128 -3.72 40.22 9.07
N VAL A 129 -2.94 39.26 9.59
CA VAL A 129 -1.48 39.17 9.38
C VAL A 129 -1.14 38.60 8.01
N LEU A 130 -1.80 37.53 7.57
CA LEU A 130 -1.57 36.95 6.25
C LEU A 130 -1.88 37.98 5.15
N SER A 131 -3.05 38.62 5.22
CA SER A 131 -3.47 39.68 4.29
C SER A 131 -2.47 40.86 4.24
N TYR A 132 -1.92 41.24 5.37
CA TYR A 132 -0.91 42.31 5.46
C TYR A 132 0.43 41.95 4.83
N LEU A 133 0.92 40.73 5.08
CA LEU A 133 2.19 40.26 4.52
C LEU A 133 2.07 40.05 3.01
N ASP A 134 0.99 39.42 2.54
CA ASP A 134 0.72 39.24 1.12
C ASP A 134 0.65 40.59 0.39
N MET A 135 0.08 41.63 1.00
CA MET A 135 0.07 42.99 0.46
C MET A 135 1.49 43.59 0.32
N LEU A 136 2.35 43.43 1.35
CA LEU A 136 3.73 43.96 1.34
C LEU A 136 4.72 43.11 0.51
N GLU A 137 4.40 41.85 0.24
CA GLU A 137 5.21 40.96 -0.59
C GLU A 137 4.88 41.11 -2.08
N ASN A 138 3.62 41.40 -2.44
CA ASN A 138 3.22 41.69 -3.82
C ASN A 138 3.47 43.14 -4.25
N ASN A 139 3.74 44.08 -3.34
CA ASN A 139 4.02 45.49 -3.63
C ASN A 139 5.37 45.93 -3.03
N PRO A 140 6.51 45.65 -3.70
CA PRO A 140 7.84 45.90 -3.14
C PRO A 140 8.16 47.37 -2.88
N ASP A 141 7.50 48.30 -3.58
CA ASP A 141 7.68 49.75 -3.41
C ASP A 141 7.02 50.32 -2.14
N VAL A 142 6.27 49.51 -1.37
CA VAL A 142 5.58 49.96 -0.15
C VAL A 142 6.55 50.01 1.04
N ASP A 143 6.73 51.20 1.60
CA ASP A 143 7.64 51.46 2.72
C ASP A 143 7.26 50.67 3.99
N ARG A 144 8.12 49.72 4.37
CA ARG A 144 7.93 48.78 5.49
C ARG A 144 8.20 49.40 6.88
N ASN A 145 7.81 50.67 7.05
CA ASN A 145 8.03 51.50 8.24
C ASN A 145 6.90 51.43 9.30
N GLU A 146 5.90 50.54 9.14
CA GLU A 146 4.86 50.37 10.16
C GLU A 146 5.42 49.61 11.38
N THR A 147 5.18 50.14 12.59
CA THR A 147 5.52 49.46 13.85
C THR A 147 4.37 48.57 14.31
N LEU A 148 4.68 47.54 15.10
CA LEU A 148 3.66 46.62 15.62
C LEU A 148 2.52 47.34 16.35
N GLY A 149 2.82 48.40 17.12
CA GLY A 149 1.81 49.23 17.77
C GLY A 149 0.88 49.98 16.81
N LYS A 150 1.36 50.39 15.62
CA LYS A 150 0.50 50.97 14.57
C LYS A 150 -0.40 49.91 13.95
N PHE A 151 0.15 48.73 13.62
CA PHE A 151 -0.59 47.60 13.06
C PHE A 151 -1.76 47.17 13.97
N VAL A 152 -1.48 47.05 15.27
CA VAL A 152 -2.44 46.65 16.30
C VAL A 152 -3.52 47.71 16.49
N LYS A 153 -3.13 49.00 16.55
CA LYS A 153 -4.06 50.11 16.75
C LYS A 153 -4.99 50.33 15.55
N SER A 154 -4.48 50.22 14.33
CA SER A 154 -5.29 50.40 13.10
C SER A 154 -6.36 49.33 12.91
N ARG A 155 -6.18 48.14 13.51
CA ARG A 155 -7.08 46.98 13.39
C ARG A 155 -7.99 46.74 14.61
N GLY A 156 -7.95 47.62 15.60
CA GLY A 156 -8.93 47.68 16.71
C GLY A 156 -8.79 46.60 17.79
N TYR A 157 -7.61 46.00 17.96
CA TYR A 157 -7.37 44.91 18.93
C TYR A 157 -7.49 45.33 20.39
N SER A 158 -8.15 44.52 21.21
CA SER A 158 -8.32 44.81 22.65
C SER A 158 -7.00 44.88 23.43
N GLU A 159 -7.04 45.62 24.54
CA GLU A 159 -5.92 45.69 25.48
C GLU A 159 -5.61 44.32 26.10
N LEU A 160 -6.62 43.47 26.34
CA LEU A 160 -6.42 42.11 26.86
C LEU A 160 -5.66 41.23 25.85
N PHE A 161 -6.00 41.29 24.56
CA PHE A 161 -5.24 40.61 23.51
C PHE A 161 -3.78 41.10 23.45
N GLN A 162 -3.55 42.40 23.64
CA GLN A 162 -2.20 42.96 23.69
C GLN A 162 -1.42 42.44 24.92
N LYS A 163 -1.97 42.60 26.13
CA LYS A 163 -1.29 42.25 27.40
C LYS A 163 -1.21 40.76 27.70
N ALA A 164 -2.18 39.95 27.29
CA ALA A 164 -2.28 38.52 27.64
C ALA A 164 -2.00 37.56 26.48
N TYR A 165 -1.64 38.06 25.29
CA TYR A 165 -1.20 37.24 24.16
C TYR A 165 -0.03 37.88 23.39
N LEU A 166 -0.22 39.03 22.73
CA LEU A 166 0.77 39.54 21.77
C LEU A 166 2.08 40.01 22.43
N ILE A 167 2.00 40.81 23.50
CA ILE A 167 3.17 41.29 24.25
C ILE A 167 3.89 40.10 24.92
N PRO A 168 3.21 39.18 25.64
CA PRO A 168 3.84 37.98 26.18
C PRO A 168 4.61 37.15 25.14
N VAL A 169 4.01 36.90 23.96
CA VAL A 169 4.66 36.13 22.90
C VAL A 169 5.90 36.87 22.38
N CYS A 170 5.80 38.15 21.99
CA CYS A 170 6.93 38.89 21.45
C CYS A 170 8.04 39.13 22.48
N GLY A 171 7.68 39.49 23.71
CA GLY A 171 8.61 39.67 24.82
C GLY A 171 9.41 38.41 25.12
N SER A 172 8.77 37.24 25.01
CA SER A 172 9.41 35.94 25.26
C SER A 172 10.33 35.45 24.12
N ILE A 173 10.13 35.94 22.89
CA ILE A 173 10.92 35.54 21.71
C ILE A 173 12.22 36.36 21.64
N TRP A 174 12.12 37.67 21.86
CA TRP A 174 13.25 38.61 21.73
C TRP A 174 13.81 39.11 23.08
N SER A 175 13.39 38.50 24.19
CA SER A 175 13.84 38.80 25.57
C SER A 175 13.79 40.30 25.93
N CYS A 176 12.78 41.01 25.42
CA CYS A 176 12.69 42.48 25.50
C CYS A 176 11.64 42.95 26.52
N PRO A 177 11.79 44.13 27.15
CA PRO A 177 10.75 44.72 28.01
C PRO A 177 9.42 44.96 27.27
N SER A 178 8.31 44.87 27.99
CA SER A 178 6.95 44.93 27.44
C SER A 178 6.65 46.22 26.66
N GLU A 179 7.24 47.33 27.09
CA GLU A 179 7.14 48.64 26.42
C GLU A 179 7.81 48.66 25.04
N GLY A 180 8.90 47.90 24.88
CA GLY A 180 9.69 47.87 23.65
C GLY A 180 8.98 47.16 22.49
N VAL A 181 8.17 46.14 22.79
CA VAL A 181 7.47 45.29 21.79
C VAL A 181 6.69 46.11 20.76
N MET A 182 6.00 47.18 21.18
CA MET A 182 5.16 47.99 20.29
C MET A 182 5.96 48.87 19.31
N SER A 183 7.27 49.02 19.52
CA SER A 183 8.19 49.74 18.62
C SER A 183 8.76 48.87 17.50
N PHE A 184 8.60 47.54 17.59
CA PHE A 184 9.19 46.58 16.63
C PHE A 184 8.64 46.75 15.22
N SER A 185 9.42 46.35 14.22
CA SER A 185 9.00 46.29 12.81
C SER A 185 7.80 45.33 12.68
N ALA A 186 6.65 45.85 12.24
CA ALA A 186 5.47 45.01 12.02
C ALA A 186 5.76 43.95 10.94
N PHE A 187 6.42 44.33 9.85
CA PHE A 187 6.83 43.38 8.81
C PHE A 187 7.71 42.25 9.37
N SER A 188 8.73 42.56 10.18
CA SER A 188 9.65 41.56 10.72
C SER A 188 8.96 40.63 11.74
N VAL A 189 8.26 41.18 12.73
CA VAL A 189 7.61 40.37 13.78
C VAL A 189 6.49 39.51 13.19
N LEU A 190 5.69 40.06 12.28
CA LEU A 190 4.57 39.32 11.71
C LEU A 190 5.04 38.26 10.72
N SER A 191 6.11 38.52 9.95
CA SER A 191 6.79 37.48 9.14
C SER A 191 7.33 36.36 10.02
N PHE A 192 7.97 36.68 11.15
CA PHE A 192 8.43 35.68 12.11
C PHE A 192 7.26 34.82 12.64
N CYS A 193 6.17 35.45 13.06
CA CYS A 193 4.98 34.77 13.59
C CYS A 193 4.26 33.91 12.53
N ARG A 194 4.20 34.35 11.27
CA ARG A 194 3.72 33.54 10.13
C ARG A 194 4.60 32.31 9.96
N ASN A 195 5.91 32.51 9.89
CA ASN A 195 6.89 31.46 9.59
C ASN A 195 7.04 30.44 10.72
N HIS A 196 6.85 30.83 11.99
CA HIS A 196 6.95 29.95 13.17
C HIS A 196 5.59 29.48 13.71
N HIS A 197 4.50 29.78 13.00
CA HIS A 197 3.12 29.40 13.33
C HIS A 197 2.67 29.80 14.74
N LEU A 198 3.14 30.96 15.18
CA LEU A 198 2.77 31.56 16.45
C LEU A 198 1.41 32.28 16.38
N LEU A 199 0.82 32.38 15.18
CA LEU A 199 -0.52 32.93 14.89
C LEU A 199 -1.68 31.99 15.29
N GLN A 200 -1.42 30.81 15.87
CA GLN A 200 -2.47 29.84 16.21
C GLN A 200 -2.33 29.26 17.63
N LEU A 201 -3.48 29.08 18.28
CA LEU A 201 -3.59 28.58 19.67
C LEU A 201 -3.22 27.09 19.81
N PHE A 202 -3.47 26.29 18.78
CA PHE A 202 -3.27 24.84 18.76
C PHE A 202 -2.63 24.40 17.45
N GLY A 203 -2.00 23.22 17.43
CA GLY A 203 -1.39 22.66 16.21
C GLY A 203 -0.11 23.38 15.77
N ARG A 204 0.73 23.79 16.73
CA ARG A 204 2.09 24.29 16.46
C ARG A 204 2.94 23.21 15.75
N PRO A 205 3.98 23.59 14.98
CA PRO A 205 4.89 22.62 14.37
C PRO A 205 5.54 21.74 15.43
N GLN A 206 5.94 20.52 15.04
CA GLN A 206 6.71 19.65 15.91
C GLN A 206 8.11 20.23 16.12
N TRP A 207 8.44 20.58 17.36
CA TRP A 207 9.77 21.01 17.75
C TRP A 207 10.67 19.82 18.03
N LEU A 208 11.97 20.04 17.85
CA LEU A 208 13.05 19.09 18.03
C LEU A 208 14.09 19.69 18.98
N THR A 209 14.80 18.83 19.71
CA THR A 209 16.03 19.18 20.42
C THR A 209 17.16 18.21 20.01
N VAL A 210 18.40 18.58 20.27
CA VAL A 210 19.58 17.78 19.90
C VAL A 210 19.74 16.64 20.90
N THR A 211 19.83 15.41 20.42
CA THR A 211 20.08 14.26 21.30
C THR A 211 21.50 14.33 21.85
N ARG A 212 21.62 14.22 23.18
CA ARG A 212 22.84 14.57 23.95
C ARG A 212 23.24 16.06 23.86
N ARG A 213 22.26 16.95 23.68
CA ARG A 213 22.38 18.42 23.83
C ARG A 213 23.26 19.12 22.80
N SER A 214 23.21 20.45 22.78
CA SER A 214 23.84 21.29 21.76
C SER A 214 25.37 21.12 21.67
N HIS A 215 26.05 20.81 22.77
CA HIS A 215 27.50 20.55 22.75
C HIS A 215 27.90 19.39 21.83
N SER A 216 27.01 18.42 21.58
CA SER A 216 27.31 17.24 20.75
C SER A 216 27.62 17.61 19.29
N TYR A 217 26.83 18.51 18.68
CA TYR A 217 27.10 18.99 17.32
C TYR A 217 28.30 19.93 17.28
N VAL A 218 28.48 20.77 18.30
CA VAL A 218 29.64 21.67 18.41
C VAL A 218 30.94 20.86 18.47
N ASN A 219 30.96 19.76 19.22
CA ASN A 219 32.10 18.84 19.28
C ASN A 219 32.34 18.14 17.93
N LYS A 220 31.32 17.60 17.26
CA LYS A 220 31.49 17.03 15.91
C LYS A 220 32.02 18.04 14.89
N VAL A 221 31.61 19.30 14.96
CA VAL A 221 32.15 20.35 14.09
C VAL A 221 33.61 20.65 14.43
N ARG A 222 33.99 20.70 15.72
CA ARG A 222 35.40 20.81 16.14
C ARG A 222 36.25 19.68 15.57
N GLU A 223 35.84 18.42 15.78
CA GLU A 223 36.53 17.23 15.28
C GLU A 223 36.72 17.27 13.75
N LYS A 224 35.70 17.72 13.00
CA LYS A 224 35.80 17.87 11.54
C LYS A 224 36.80 18.96 11.15
N LEU A 225 36.72 20.14 11.78
CA LEU A 225 37.63 21.25 11.55
C LEU A 225 39.08 20.86 11.82
N GLU A 226 39.36 20.22 12.96
CA GLU A 226 40.68 19.74 13.34
C GLU A 226 41.20 18.66 12.37
N SER A 227 40.35 17.73 11.93
CA SER A 227 40.72 16.72 10.92
C SER A 227 41.01 17.29 9.53
N TRP A 228 40.62 18.54 9.27
CA TRP A 228 40.94 19.31 8.06
C TRP A 228 42.06 20.35 8.27
N GLY A 229 42.73 20.34 9.42
CA GLY A 229 43.87 21.22 9.69
C GLY A 229 43.50 22.67 10.07
N CYS A 230 42.24 22.94 10.43
CA CYS A 230 41.83 24.24 10.98
C CYS A 230 42.49 24.48 12.35
N GLN A 231 43.07 25.67 12.54
CA GLN A 231 43.64 26.06 13.83
C GLN A 231 42.55 26.71 14.69
N ILE A 232 42.12 26.03 15.75
CA ILE A 232 41.11 26.54 16.68
C ILE A 232 41.81 27.14 17.91
N ARG A 233 41.37 28.34 18.33
CA ARG A 233 42.01 29.14 19.38
C ARG A 233 40.97 29.71 20.35
N ASN A 234 40.70 28.97 21.42
CA ASN A 234 39.83 29.37 22.53
C ASN A 234 40.58 30.28 23.52
N GLY A 235 39.86 31.03 24.36
CA GLY A 235 40.45 31.95 25.34
C GLY A 235 41.25 33.11 24.70
N CYS A 236 41.02 33.38 23.41
CA CYS A 236 41.91 34.10 22.53
C CYS A 236 41.25 35.38 21.98
N GLU A 237 41.00 36.32 22.89
CA GLU A 237 40.29 37.57 22.57
C GLU A 237 41.04 38.45 21.55
N ILE A 238 40.32 38.82 20.48
CA ILE A 238 40.79 39.78 19.47
C ILE A 238 40.56 41.21 19.97
N LYS A 239 41.55 42.08 19.75
CA LYS A 239 41.53 43.48 20.17
C LYS A 239 41.20 44.44 19.03
N ALA A 240 41.64 44.13 17.81
CA ALA A 240 41.30 44.89 16.61
C ALA A 240 41.41 44.04 15.34
N VAL A 241 40.60 44.37 14.34
CA VAL A 241 40.66 43.82 12.99
C VAL A 241 40.80 44.98 12.01
N SER A 242 41.85 44.95 11.20
CA SER A 242 42.26 46.07 10.34
C SER A 242 42.65 45.60 8.94
N THR A 243 42.70 46.53 7.99
CA THR A 243 42.91 46.20 6.57
C THR A 243 44.15 46.88 6.01
N THR A 244 44.88 46.14 5.20
CA THR A 244 46.17 46.48 4.58
C THR A 244 46.14 46.09 3.10
N ASP A 245 47.10 46.55 2.30
CA ASP A 245 47.16 46.23 0.87
C ASP A 245 47.35 44.72 0.61
N GLU A 246 48.05 44.02 1.50
CA GLU A 246 48.31 42.58 1.43
C GLU A 246 47.13 41.72 1.92
N GLY A 247 46.24 42.27 2.76
CA GLY A 247 45.15 41.51 3.36
C GLY A 247 44.57 42.12 4.65
N CYS A 248 44.01 41.25 5.49
CA CYS A 248 43.46 41.62 6.80
C CYS A 248 44.46 41.28 7.91
N ALA A 249 44.66 42.22 8.83
CA ALA A 249 45.56 42.12 9.98
C ALA A 249 44.74 42.04 11.27
N VAL A 250 44.90 40.93 12.01
CA VAL A 250 44.16 40.61 13.24
C VAL A 250 45.09 40.79 14.43
N LEU A 251 44.80 41.77 15.28
CA LEU A 251 45.55 42.08 16.50
C LEU A 251 44.84 41.47 17.71
N ARG A 252 45.54 40.63 18.47
CA ARG A 252 45.03 40.02 19.70
C ARG A 252 45.21 40.92 20.92
N ARG A 253 44.54 40.58 22.03
CA ARG A 253 44.71 41.30 23.31
C ARG A 253 46.08 41.10 23.95
N ASP A 254 46.77 39.99 23.64
CA ASP A 254 48.17 39.71 24.03
C ASP A 254 49.21 40.59 23.29
N GLY A 255 48.79 41.35 22.27
CA GLY A 255 49.66 42.22 21.46
C GLY A 255 50.24 41.58 20.20
N SER A 256 50.04 40.27 19.98
CA SER A 256 50.43 39.59 18.75
C SER A 256 49.52 39.95 17.57
N LEU A 257 50.13 40.00 16.38
CA LEU A 257 49.51 40.40 15.12
C LEU A 257 49.69 39.28 14.09
N GLU A 258 48.62 38.83 13.44
CA GLU A 258 48.69 37.88 12.33
C GLU A 258 47.98 38.40 11.07
N MET A 259 48.54 38.03 9.91
CA MET A 259 48.07 38.41 8.58
C MET A 259 47.27 37.30 7.91
N TYR A 260 46.22 37.69 7.18
CA TYR A 260 45.27 36.80 6.51
C TYR A 260 44.86 37.38 5.15
N ASN A 261 44.53 36.53 4.17
CA ASN A 261 44.04 36.97 2.86
C ASN A 261 42.61 37.54 2.92
N GLY A 262 41.88 37.24 4.01
CA GLY A 262 40.56 37.77 4.34
C GLY A 262 40.13 37.39 5.75
N CYS A 263 39.05 38.00 6.25
CA CYS A 263 38.52 37.76 7.59
C CYS A 263 36.99 37.63 7.56
N VAL A 264 36.44 36.66 8.31
CA VAL A 264 35.00 36.54 8.57
C VAL A 264 34.73 36.96 10.01
N MET A 265 33.94 38.02 10.18
CA MET A 265 33.48 38.52 11.47
C MET A 265 32.17 37.81 11.83
N ALA A 266 32.23 36.93 12.83
CA ALA A 266 31.11 36.13 13.34
C ALA A 266 30.67 36.52 14.76
N VAL A 267 31.01 37.75 15.17
CA VAL A 267 30.61 38.39 16.43
C VAL A 267 29.32 39.21 16.27
N HIS A 268 28.82 39.80 17.35
CA HIS A 268 27.68 40.73 17.27
C HIS A 268 28.05 42.01 16.49
N ALA A 269 27.06 42.67 15.89
CA ALA A 269 27.29 43.85 15.06
C ALA A 269 27.94 45.05 15.80
N PRO A 270 27.61 45.34 17.09
CA PRO A 270 28.35 46.32 17.88
C PRO A 270 29.82 45.91 18.11
N ASP A 271 30.06 44.65 18.51
CA ASP A 271 31.40 44.09 18.73
C ASP A 271 32.26 44.19 17.45
N ALA A 272 31.66 43.95 16.27
CA ALA A 272 32.33 44.11 14.99
C ALA A 272 32.75 45.57 14.72
N LEU A 273 31.93 46.54 15.11
CA LEU A 273 32.28 47.97 15.02
C LEU A 273 33.36 48.39 16.02
N GLU A 274 33.37 47.81 17.22
CA GLU A 274 34.46 48.02 18.20
C GLU A 274 35.80 47.50 17.66
N LEU A 275 35.80 46.27 17.12
CA LEU A 275 37.00 45.63 16.54
C LEU A 275 37.54 46.36 15.29
N LEU A 276 36.67 46.95 14.46
CA LEU A 276 37.08 47.82 13.35
C LEU A 276 37.50 49.23 13.82
N GLY A 277 36.93 49.69 14.92
CA GLY A 277 37.22 50.97 15.57
C GLY A 277 37.23 52.18 14.62
N LYS A 278 38.36 52.90 14.60
CA LYS A 278 38.52 54.08 13.73
C LYS A 278 38.52 53.74 12.24
N GLN A 279 38.84 52.50 11.84
CA GLN A 279 38.83 52.07 10.44
C GLN A 279 37.44 51.66 9.90
N ALA A 280 36.39 51.65 10.74
CA ALA A 280 35.05 51.37 10.25
C ALA A 280 34.58 52.44 9.24
N THR A 281 34.09 52.05 8.07
CA THR A 281 33.60 52.97 7.03
C THR A 281 32.25 53.62 7.43
N PHE A 282 31.77 54.58 6.62
CA PHE A 282 30.47 55.20 6.85
C PHE A 282 29.32 54.17 6.79
N ASP A 283 29.29 53.34 5.74
CA ASP A 283 28.26 52.33 5.58
C ASP A 283 28.38 51.16 6.57
N GLU A 284 29.60 50.73 6.92
CA GLU A 284 29.79 49.78 8.03
C GLU A 284 29.17 50.31 9.33
N LYS A 285 29.48 51.56 9.72
CA LYS A 285 28.91 52.21 10.91
C LYS A 285 27.39 52.34 10.84
N ARG A 286 26.85 52.74 9.67
CA ARG A 286 25.43 52.98 9.45
C ARG A 286 24.61 51.69 9.46
N ILE A 287 25.10 50.64 8.82
CA ILE A 287 24.42 49.35 8.67
C ILE A 287 24.59 48.51 9.95
N LEU A 288 25.81 48.29 10.42
CA LEU A 288 26.05 47.47 11.61
C LEU A 288 25.50 48.15 12.89
N GLY A 289 25.54 49.49 12.96
CA GLY A 289 25.01 50.27 14.09
C GLY A 289 23.48 50.27 14.21
N ALA A 290 22.75 49.78 13.21
CA ALA A 290 21.29 49.64 13.26
C ALA A 290 20.83 48.40 14.07
N PHE A 291 21.71 47.39 14.22
CA PHE A 291 21.43 46.16 14.95
C PHE A 291 21.71 46.34 16.45
N GLN A 292 20.70 46.85 17.17
CA GLN A 292 20.75 47.01 18.62
C GLN A 292 20.53 45.68 19.35
N TYR A 293 21.07 45.57 20.56
CA TYR A 293 21.01 44.37 21.41
C TYR A 293 20.46 44.71 22.80
N ILE A 294 19.66 43.81 23.37
CA ILE A 294 19.22 43.85 24.77
C ILE A 294 19.91 42.71 25.51
N TYR A 295 20.63 43.04 26.58
CA TYR A 295 21.25 42.07 27.47
C TYR A 295 20.26 41.65 28.57
N SER A 296 20.14 40.34 28.78
CA SER A 296 19.28 39.75 29.80
C SER A 296 20.10 38.92 30.79
N ASP A 297 19.73 38.98 32.05
CA ASP A 297 20.24 38.07 33.09
C ASP A 297 19.44 36.77 33.09
N ILE A 298 20.15 35.65 33.14
CA ILE A 298 19.62 34.29 33.02
C ILE A 298 20.02 33.48 34.25
N PHE A 299 19.04 32.92 34.95
CA PHE A 299 19.25 32.13 36.16
C PHE A 299 18.75 30.70 35.93
N LEU A 300 19.61 29.69 36.14
CA LEU A 300 19.21 28.29 36.28
C LEU A 300 18.95 28.03 37.77
N HIS A 301 17.76 27.54 38.14
CA HIS A 301 17.34 27.35 39.53
C HIS A 301 16.28 26.25 39.68
N ARG A 302 15.79 26.06 40.91
CA ARG A 302 14.69 25.13 41.25
C ARG A 302 13.45 25.79 41.87
N ASP A 303 13.49 27.09 42.17
CA ASP A 303 12.35 27.84 42.74
C ASP A 303 11.09 27.83 41.84
N LYS A 304 10.03 27.18 42.34
CA LYS A 304 8.72 27.06 41.67
C LYS A 304 7.87 28.33 41.72
N LYS A 305 8.25 29.37 42.49
CA LYS A 305 7.53 30.67 42.49
C LYS A 305 7.54 31.34 41.12
N PHE A 306 8.55 31.06 40.30
CA PHE A 306 8.66 31.54 38.92
C PHE A 306 7.89 30.64 37.92
N MET A 307 6.74 30.10 38.32
CA MET A 307 5.83 29.37 37.44
C MET A 307 4.39 29.89 37.62
N PRO A 308 3.47 29.66 36.66
CA PRO A 308 2.06 30.04 36.82
C PRO A 308 1.45 29.45 38.10
N GLN A 309 0.55 30.17 38.75
CA GLN A 309 -0.02 29.76 40.04
C GLN A 309 -0.89 28.50 39.88
N ASN A 310 -1.61 28.38 38.76
CA ASN A 310 -2.32 27.16 38.41
C ASN A 310 -1.43 26.19 37.62
N SER A 311 -1.18 25.01 38.19
CA SER A 311 -0.42 23.94 37.54
C SER A 311 -1.03 23.44 36.23
N ALA A 312 -2.33 23.65 35.98
CA ALA A 312 -2.94 23.33 34.69
C ALA A 312 -2.45 24.24 33.54
N ALA A 313 -1.96 25.45 33.86
CA ALA A 313 -1.37 26.37 32.89
C ALA A 313 0.13 26.08 32.61
N TRP A 314 0.81 25.32 33.47
CA TRP A 314 2.25 25.02 33.33
C TRP A 314 2.55 24.44 31.94
N SER A 315 3.48 25.11 31.27
CA SER A 315 3.88 24.83 29.89
C SER A 315 5.41 24.93 29.78
N ALA A 316 5.98 24.65 28.60
CA ALA A 316 7.42 24.68 28.38
C ALA A 316 8.07 26.07 28.54
N TRP A 317 7.35 27.14 28.20
CA TRP A 317 7.75 28.55 28.35
C TRP A 317 6.60 29.34 28.97
N ASN A 318 6.89 30.04 30.08
CA ASN A 318 5.88 30.62 30.95
C ASN A 318 6.18 32.11 31.19
N PHE A 319 5.37 32.99 30.58
CA PHE A 319 5.50 34.43 30.77
C PHE A 319 4.84 34.87 32.08
N LEU A 320 5.56 35.64 32.89
CA LEU A 320 5.08 36.19 34.15
C LEU A 320 5.02 37.73 34.06
N GLY A 321 3.81 38.28 34.15
CA GLY A 321 3.59 39.72 34.19
C GLY A 321 4.11 40.34 35.49
N SER A 322 4.90 41.42 35.39
CA SER A 322 5.45 42.17 36.53
C SER A 322 4.82 43.58 36.62
N THR A 323 4.83 44.16 37.82
CA THR A 323 4.50 45.58 38.05
C THR A 323 5.52 46.54 37.45
N ASP A 324 6.75 46.06 37.23
CA ASP A 324 7.92 46.87 36.90
C ASP A 324 8.20 46.91 35.38
N ASN A 325 7.22 46.51 34.57
CA ASN A 325 7.25 46.41 33.09
C ASN A 325 8.38 45.55 32.46
N LYS A 326 9.25 44.95 33.28
CA LYS A 326 10.24 43.94 32.88
C LYS A 326 9.54 42.65 32.48
N VAL A 327 10.02 42.02 31.40
CA VAL A 327 9.58 40.68 30.99
C VAL A 327 10.32 39.64 31.81
N CYS A 328 9.58 38.93 32.65
CA CYS A 328 10.04 37.73 33.35
C CYS A 328 9.52 36.50 32.58
N LEU A 329 10.43 35.61 32.19
CA LEU A 329 10.12 34.41 31.42
C LEU A 329 10.81 33.19 32.01
N THR A 330 10.05 32.13 32.28
CA THR A 330 10.59 30.87 32.80
C THR A 330 10.44 29.73 31.79
N TYR A 331 11.58 29.18 31.37
CA TYR A 331 11.65 27.91 30.65
C TYR A 331 11.68 26.74 31.64
N TRP A 332 10.85 25.72 31.40
CA TRP A 332 10.87 24.47 32.18
C TRP A 332 11.63 23.40 31.39
N LEU A 333 12.91 23.18 31.75
CA LEU A 333 13.82 22.38 30.93
C LEU A 333 13.43 20.90 30.85
N ASN A 334 12.76 20.35 31.87
CA ASN A 334 12.34 18.93 31.85
C ASN A 334 11.45 18.62 30.63
N VAL A 335 10.46 19.49 30.38
CA VAL A 335 9.52 19.37 29.26
C VAL A 335 10.15 19.72 27.92
N LEU A 336 11.09 20.68 27.89
CA LEU A 336 11.81 21.07 26.67
C LEU A 336 12.83 20.02 26.20
N GLN A 337 13.42 19.28 27.13
CA GLN A 337 14.64 18.48 26.90
C GLN A 337 14.48 17.01 27.33
N ASN A 338 13.24 16.52 27.43
CA ASN A 338 12.88 15.12 27.73
C ASN A 338 13.49 14.57 29.04
N ILE A 339 13.61 15.40 30.06
CA ILE A 339 14.04 15.00 31.41
C ILE A 339 12.78 14.62 32.20
N ASP A 340 12.86 13.65 33.12
CA ASP A 340 11.69 13.20 33.89
C ASP A 340 10.96 14.37 34.59
N GLU A 341 9.68 14.55 34.26
CA GLU A 341 8.79 15.56 34.85
C GLU A 341 8.48 15.28 36.34
N LYS A 342 8.67 14.04 36.81
CA LYS A 342 8.48 13.66 38.22
C LYS A 342 9.68 14.00 39.10
N GLY A 343 10.82 14.33 38.50
CA GLY A 343 12.02 14.75 39.21
C GLY A 343 11.92 16.16 39.81
N LEU A 344 13.05 16.68 40.28
CA LEU A 344 13.16 18.10 40.60
C LEU A 344 13.11 18.92 39.29
N PRO A 345 12.39 20.05 39.26
CA PRO A 345 12.34 20.88 38.06
C PRO A 345 13.67 21.59 37.86
N PHE A 346 14.16 21.60 36.63
CA PHE A 346 15.19 22.54 36.19
C PHE A 346 14.48 23.71 35.50
N LEU A 347 14.60 24.89 36.08
CA LEU A 347 13.95 26.11 35.61
C LEU A 347 15.00 27.13 35.19
N VAL A 348 14.81 27.76 34.03
CA VAL A 348 15.65 28.86 33.56
C VAL A 348 14.81 30.12 33.45
N THR A 349 15.01 31.07 34.35
CA THR A 349 14.28 32.34 34.37
C THR A 349 15.13 33.49 33.86
N LEU A 350 14.56 34.27 32.94
CA LEU A 350 15.15 35.47 32.35
C LEU A 350 14.61 36.71 33.06
N ASN A 351 15.50 37.63 33.41
CA ASN A 351 15.22 38.94 34.02
C ASN A 351 14.22 38.92 35.21
N PRO A 352 14.36 37.99 36.18
CA PRO A 352 13.44 37.92 37.31
C PRO A 352 13.51 39.18 38.19
N ASN A 353 12.37 39.57 38.79
CA ASN A 353 12.26 40.77 39.64
C ASN A 353 13.15 40.69 40.91
N HIS A 354 13.45 39.47 41.37
CA HIS A 354 14.36 39.16 42.47
C HIS A 354 15.15 37.88 42.13
N ALA A 355 16.29 37.65 42.79
CA ALA A 355 17.09 36.44 42.56
C ALA A 355 16.32 35.17 42.99
N PRO A 356 16.24 34.11 42.15
CA PRO A 356 15.51 32.90 42.51
C PRO A 356 16.16 32.06 43.61
N ASP A 357 15.34 31.44 44.47
CA ASP A 357 15.83 30.48 45.45
C ASP A 357 16.48 29.25 44.78
N HIS A 358 17.53 28.71 45.40
CA HIS A 358 18.30 27.59 44.88
C HIS A 358 18.81 27.81 43.44
N THR A 359 19.34 29.00 43.16
CA THR A 359 20.10 29.29 41.94
C THR A 359 21.32 28.37 41.84
N LEU A 360 21.42 27.63 40.74
CA LEU A 360 22.53 26.73 40.38
C LEU A 360 23.58 27.43 39.50
N LEU A 361 23.15 28.35 38.63
CA LEU A 361 24.02 29.15 37.76
C LEU A 361 23.37 30.50 37.46
N LYS A 362 24.19 31.56 37.38
CA LYS A 362 23.84 32.81 36.71
C LYS A 362 24.69 32.98 35.45
N TRP A 363 24.06 33.42 34.37
CA TRP A 363 24.68 33.83 33.10
C TRP A 363 23.99 35.11 32.61
N SER A 364 24.56 35.81 31.64
CA SER A 364 23.97 36.99 31.02
C SER A 364 24.30 36.98 29.52
N THR A 365 23.33 37.26 28.65
CA THR A 365 23.59 37.33 27.20
C THR A 365 22.70 38.32 26.44
N GLY A 366 23.14 38.70 25.24
CA GLY A 366 22.51 39.70 24.39
C GLY A 366 21.63 39.10 23.28
N HIS A 367 20.42 39.64 23.10
CA HIS A 367 19.51 39.30 22.00
C HIS A 367 19.33 40.50 21.06
N PRO A 368 19.34 40.30 19.72
CA PRO A 368 19.16 41.39 18.76
C PRO A 368 17.70 41.86 18.72
N VAL A 369 17.51 43.18 18.58
CA VAL A 369 16.19 43.83 18.58
C VAL A 369 15.63 43.94 17.15
N PRO A 370 14.42 43.44 16.86
CA PRO A 370 13.79 43.52 15.53
C PRO A 370 13.20 44.92 15.24
N SER A 371 14.05 45.94 15.31
CA SER A 371 13.70 47.34 15.03
C SER A 371 13.45 47.59 13.54
N VAL A 372 12.73 48.67 13.21
CA VAL A 372 12.56 49.12 11.83
C VAL A 372 13.90 49.46 11.17
N ALA A 373 14.89 49.95 11.94
CA ALA A 373 16.23 50.24 11.46
C ALA A 373 17.00 48.96 11.10
N ALA A 374 17.02 47.95 11.99
CA ALA A 374 17.64 46.65 11.74
C ALA A 374 16.99 45.95 10.52
N SER A 375 15.65 46.03 10.41
CA SER A 375 14.86 45.49 9.29
C SER A 375 15.09 46.21 7.94
N LYS A 376 15.78 47.36 7.92
CA LYS A 376 16.25 48.01 6.69
C LYS A 376 17.73 47.73 6.44
N ALA A 377 18.56 47.81 7.48
CA ALA A 377 19.98 47.50 7.41
C ALA A 377 20.26 46.08 6.90
N SER A 378 19.41 45.09 7.23
CA SER A 378 19.52 43.72 6.71
C SER A 378 19.38 43.61 5.19
N LEU A 379 18.64 44.53 4.55
CA LEU A 379 18.50 44.60 3.09
C LEU A 379 19.69 45.31 2.42
N GLU A 380 20.56 45.94 3.19
CA GLU A 380 21.72 46.71 2.70
C GLU A 380 23.08 46.03 2.97
N LEU A 381 23.10 44.85 3.62
CA LEU A 381 24.34 44.16 4.03
C LEU A 381 25.31 43.92 2.84
N ASP A 382 24.79 43.63 1.65
CA ASP A 382 25.59 43.40 0.44
C ASP A 382 26.41 44.63 0.01
N HIS A 383 26.07 45.83 0.50
CA HIS A 383 26.89 47.03 0.30
C HIS A 383 28.24 46.98 1.05
N ILE A 384 28.34 46.22 2.15
CA ILE A 384 29.57 46.11 2.96
C ILE A 384 30.28 44.76 2.86
N GLN A 385 29.59 43.69 2.43
CA GLN A 385 30.19 42.36 2.29
C GLN A 385 31.39 42.34 1.33
N GLY A 386 32.52 41.79 1.78
CA GLY A 386 33.72 41.51 0.97
C GLY A 386 34.52 42.74 0.49
N LYS A 387 33.95 43.95 0.51
CA LYS A 387 34.54 45.18 -0.06
C LYS A 387 35.98 45.45 0.38
N ARG A 388 36.34 45.05 1.60
CA ARG A 388 37.65 45.24 2.22
C ARG A 388 38.35 43.93 2.59
N ARG A 389 38.01 42.82 1.93
CA ARG A 389 38.40 41.44 2.32
C ARG A 389 37.89 41.05 3.72
N ILE A 390 36.82 41.70 4.19
CA ILE A 390 36.10 41.41 5.41
C ILE A 390 34.66 41.05 5.04
N TRP A 391 34.16 39.95 5.61
CA TRP A 391 32.77 39.53 5.52
C TRP A 391 32.16 39.50 6.91
N PHE A 392 30.88 39.83 7.02
CA PHE A 392 30.14 39.89 8.27
C PHE A 392 29.06 38.81 8.28
N CYS A 393 28.93 38.07 9.38
CA CYS A 393 27.89 37.07 9.60
C CYS A 393 27.39 37.13 11.05
N GLY A 394 26.26 36.49 11.33
CA GLY A 394 25.61 36.53 12.64
C GLY A 394 24.09 36.49 12.56
N ALA A 395 23.46 36.00 13.62
CA ALA A 395 22.01 35.82 13.68
C ALA A 395 21.20 37.13 13.54
N TYR A 396 21.84 38.29 13.74
CA TYR A 396 21.26 39.62 13.50
C TYR A 396 20.88 39.88 12.03
N GLN A 397 21.41 39.11 11.08
CA GLN A 397 21.08 39.24 9.66
C GLN A 397 19.71 38.63 9.30
N GLY A 398 19.07 37.93 10.24
CA GLY A 398 17.70 37.43 10.15
C GLY A 398 16.87 37.85 11.36
N TYR A 399 16.25 36.88 12.04
CA TYR A 399 15.35 37.10 13.17
C TYR A 399 16.03 36.97 14.55
N GLY A 400 17.33 36.67 14.59
CA GLY A 400 18.10 36.42 15.81
C GLY A 400 18.33 34.95 16.15
N PHE A 401 17.97 34.01 15.27
CA PHE A 401 17.97 32.57 15.57
C PHE A 401 19.14 31.80 14.95
N HIS A 402 19.34 30.54 15.37
CA HIS A 402 20.49 29.73 14.98
C HIS A 402 20.52 29.38 13.48
N GLU A 403 19.35 29.23 12.83
CA GLU A 403 19.26 29.14 11.37
C GLU A 403 19.81 30.41 10.70
N ASP A 404 19.53 31.60 11.24
CA ASP A 404 19.99 32.87 10.66
C ASP A 404 21.50 33.06 10.82
N GLY A 405 22.06 32.61 11.95
CA GLY A 405 23.51 32.50 12.15
C GLY A 405 24.16 31.52 11.18
N LEU A 406 23.58 30.32 11.01
CA LEU A 406 24.07 29.30 10.08
C LEU A 406 24.03 29.79 8.62
N LYS A 407 22.89 30.32 8.14
CA LYS A 407 22.74 30.86 6.78
C LYS A 407 23.72 32.01 6.51
N SER A 408 23.83 32.98 7.42
CA SER A 408 24.77 34.10 7.24
C SER A 408 26.24 33.64 7.24
N GLY A 409 26.59 32.63 8.04
CA GLY A 409 27.92 32.01 7.99
C GLY A 409 28.21 31.32 6.65
N MET A 410 27.26 30.54 6.12
CA MET A 410 27.37 29.93 4.79
C MET A 410 27.54 30.98 3.69
N VAL A 411 26.70 32.03 3.69
CA VAL A 411 26.76 33.11 2.70
C VAL A 411 28.09 33.87 2.77
N ALA A 412 28.59 34.20 3.97
CA ALA A 412 29.89 34.85 4.14
C ALA A 412 31.05 33.99 3.63
N ALA A 413 31.06 32.69 3.96
CA ALA A 413 32.09 31.77 3.49
C ALA A 413 32.05 31.54 1.97
N HIS A 414 30.87 31.33 1.39
CA HIS A 414 30.73 31.16 -0.07
C HIS A 414 31.06 32.46 -0.83
N GLY A 415 30.67 33.63 -0.31
CA GLY A 415 31.04 34.93 -0.86
C GLY A 415 32.54 35.22 -0.81
N LEU A 416 33.23 34.75 0.23
CA LEU A 416 34.70 34.78 0.32
C LEU A 416 35.35 33.85 -0.72
N LEU A 417 34.78 32.66 -0.95
CA LEU A 417 35.21 31.72 -1.98
C LEU A 417 34.87 32.16 -3.42
N GLY A 418 34.13 33.26 -3.61
CA GLY A 418 33.67 33.73 -4.92
C GLY A 418 32.55 32.88 -5.54
N ASN A 419 31.88 32.04 -4.75
CA ASN A 419 30.85 31.11 -5.20
C ASN A 419 29.45 31.55 -4.76
N SER A 420 28.42 31.27 -5.57
CA SER A 420 27.02 31.42 -5.16
C SER A 420 26.61 30.31 -4.18
N CYS A 421 25.92 30.67 -3.09
CA CYS A 421 25.37 29.71 -2.12
C CYS A 421 23.88 29.46 -2.38
N ALA A 422 23.50 28.20 -2.58
CA ALA A 422 22.09 27.79 -2.64
C ALA A 422 21.56 27.53 -1.23
N ILE A 423 21.10 28.59 -0.55
CA ILE A 423 20.44 28.48 0.76
C ILE A 423 19.04 27.88 0.57
N LEU A 424 18.68 26.88 1.38
CA LEU A 424 17.34 26.32 1.39
C LEU A 424 16.33 27.37 1.88
N SER A 425 15.31 27.64 1.07
CA SER A 425 14.12 28.39 1.48
C SER A 425 13.30 27.59 2.48
N ASN A 426 12.74 28.23 3.50
CA ASN A 426 11.72 27.63 4.36
C ASN A 426 10.59 27.04 3.48
N PRO A 427 10.19 25.77 3.65
CA PRO A 427 9.10 25.17 2.88
C PRO A 427 7.79 25.92 3.10
N LYS A 428 6.90 25.88 2.11
CA LYS A 428 5.56 26.48 2.21
C LYS A 428 4.74 25.71 3.25
N HIS A 429 4.55 26.30 4.43
CA HIS A 429 3.87 25.62 5.52
C HIS A 429 2.43 25.23 5.18
N MET A 430 2.12 23.96 5.42
CA MET A 430 0.79 23.38 5.27
C MET A 430 -0.19 23.87 6.37
N ALA A 431 -0.86 25.00 6.15
CA ALA A 431 -1.76 25.63 7.11
C ALA A 431 -3.25 25.25 6.90
N PRO A 432 -3.78 24.18 7.52
CA PRO A 432 -5.16 23.76 7.33
C PRO A 432 -6.18 24.81 7.82
N SER A 433 -7.32 24.87 7.13
CA SER A 433 -8.55 25.51 7.61
C SER A 433 -9.14 24.75 8.81
N MET A 434 -10.20 25.30 9.42
CA MET A 434 -10.93 24.62 10.50
C MET A 434 -11.53 23.27 10.05
N LEU A 435 -11.99 23.16 8.80
CA LEU A 435 -12.54 21.92 8.23
C LEU A 435 -11.45 20.87 8.02
N GLU A 436 -10.33 21.25 7.43
CA GLU A 436 -9.19 20.35 7.21
C GLU A 436 -8.51 19.96 8.53
N THR A 437 -8.52 20.83 9.53
CA THR A 437 -8.05 20.50 10.89
C THR A 437 -8.93 19.43 11.54
N GLY A 438 -10.25 19.51 11.36
CA GLY A 438 -11.18 18.46 11.76
C GLY A 438 -10.96 17.15 11.01
N ALA A 439 -10.79 17.22 9.68
CA ALA A 439 -10.51 16.06 8.85
C ALA A 439 -9.17 15.38 9.21
N ARG A 440 -8.12 16.17 9.46
CA ARG A 440 -6.83 15.67 9.96
C ARG A 440 -6.97 14.95 11.29
N LEU A 441 -7.69 15.53 12.25
CA LEU A 441 -7.92 14.88 13.54
C LEU A 441 -8.72 13.58 13.41
N PHE A 442 -9.65 13.51 12.45
CA PHE A 442 -10.40 12.29 12.15
C PHE A 442 -9.51 11.22 11.52
N VAL A 443 -8.80 11.54 10.43
CA VAL A 443 -7.96 10.59 9.68
C VAL A 443 -6.79 10.09 10.54
N THR A 444 -6.11 10.96 11.30
CA THR A 444 -5.00 10.52 12.16
C THR A 444 -5.46 9.64 13.32
N ARG A 445 -6.64 9.90 13.92
CA ARG A 445 -7.24 9.00 14.91
C ARG A 445 -7.70 7.67 14.32
N PHE A 446 -8.23 7.67 13.09
CA PHE A 446 -8.56 6.44 12.39
C PHE A 446 -7.29 5.60 12.16
N LEU A 447 -6.23 6.18 11.59
CA LEU A 447 -4.98 5.47 11.30
C LEU A 447 -4.32 4.92 12.57
N GLY A 448 -4.32 5.69 13.67
CA GLY A 448 -3.82 5.24 14.98
C GLY A 448 -4.63 4.13 15.65
N HIS A 449 -5.83 3.80 15.14
CA HIS A 449 -6.59 2.63 15.56
C HIS A 449 -6.50 1.48 14.54
N TYR A 450 -6.39 1.79 13.26
CA TYR A 450 -6.41 0.84 12.15
C TYR A 450 -5.06 0.16 11.90
N ILE A 451 -3.94 0.87 12.06
CA ILE A 451 -2.59 0.35 11.80
C ILE A 451 -2.12 -0.49 13.01
N SER A 452 -2.51 -1.76 13.00
CA SER A 452 -2.12 -2.82 13.93
C SER A 452 -0.82 -3.54 13.54
N THR A 453 -0.43 -3.45 12.26
CA THR A 453 0.63 -4.23 11.61
C THR A 453 1.39 -3.36 10.61
N GLY A 454 2.72 -3.40 10.64
CA GLY A 454 3.58 -2.51 9.83
C GLY A 454 3.68 -1.09 10.42
N CYS A 455 4.33 -0.17 9.70
CA CYS A 455 4.54 1.21 10.13
C CYS A 455 4.20 2.23 9.04
N LEU A 456 3.35 3.19 9.36
CA LEU A 456 2.93 4.29 8.49
C LEU A 456 3.28 5.62 9.14
N THR A 457 4.14 6.40 8.50
CA THR A 457 4.48 7.76 8.94
C THR A 457 3.96 8.79 7.96
N LEU A 458 3.31 9.84 8.45
CA LEU A 458 2.94 11.05 7.70
C LEU A 458 3.86 12.20 8.12
N LEU A 459 4.54 12.80 7.16
CA LEU A 459 5.33 14.03 7.31
C LEU A 459 4.61 15.16 6.61
N GLU A 460 4.08 16.14 7.33
CA GLU A 460 3.46 17.31 6.70
C GLU A 460 4.52 18.32 6.23
N GLU A 461 4.24 19.11 5.18
CA GLU A 461 5.03 20.31 4.85
C GLU A 461 4.93 21.42 5.91
N GLY A 462 4.11 21.23 6.96
CA GLY A 462 4.17 21.98 8.21
C GLY A 462 5.12 21.40 9.29
N GLY A 463 5.92 20.39 8.96
CA GLY A 463 6.87 19.75 9.88
C GLY A 463 6.26 18.83 10.94
N THR A 464 4.93 18.75 11.04
CA THR A 464 4.22 17.79 11.88
C THR A 464 4.54 16.36 11.44
N VAL A 465 4.79 15.47 12.41
CA VAL A 465 5.00 14.04 12.17
C VAL A 465 3.91 13.26 12.89
N PHE A 466 3.18 12.41 12.17
CA PHE A 466 2.34 11.38 12.74
C PHE A 466 2.95 10.01 12.42
N SER A 467 3.15 9.16 13.42
CA SER A 467 3.62 7.79 13.22
C SER A 467 2.60 6.82 13.78
N PHE A 468 2.23 5.82 12.99
CA PHE A 468 1.31 4.76 13.34
C PHE A 468 2.06 3.43 13.16
N GLU A 469 2.49 2.81 14.25
CA GLU A 469 3.27 1.57 14.23
C GLU A 469 2.53 0.45 14.95
N GLY A 470 2.40 -0.68 14.26
CA GLY A 470 1.73 -1.86 14.77
C GLY A 470 2.53 -2.56 15.87
N THR A 471 1.84 -3.15 16.84
CA THR A 471 2.46 -3.94 17.92
C THR A 471 3.03 -5.28 17.43
N SER A 472 2.64 -5.73 16.22
CA SER A 472 3.09 -6.98 15.61
C SER A 472 4.52 -6.88 15.06
N LYS A 473 5.49 -7.34 15.85
CA LYS A 473 6.91 -7.47 15.43
C LYS A 473 7.17 -8.41 14.24
N LYS A 474 6.15 -9.10 13.71
CA LYS A 474 6.27 -9.99 12.54
C LYS A 474 6.38 -9.23 11.21
N CYS A 475 5.90 -7.99 11.12
CA CYS A 475 5.82 -7.24 9.86
C CYS A 475 6.93 -6.19 9.75
N SER A 476 7.74 -6.28 8.69
CA SER A 476 8.83 -5.35 8.39
C SER A 476 8.42 -4.15 7.52
N LEU A 477 7.19 -4.16 6.97
CA LEU A 477 6.74 -3.11 6.04
C LEU A 477 6.67 -1.74 6.73
N LYS A 478 7.38 -0.76 6.18
CA LYS A 478 7.33 0.64 6.58
C LYS A 478 7.11 1.53 5.37
N THR A 479 6.34 2.61 5.52
CA THR A 479 6.22 3.66 4.49
C THR A 479 6.12 5.03 5.13
N VAL A 480 6.68 6.04 4.45
CA VAL A 480 6.74 7.42 4.92
C VAL A 480 6.24 8.35 3.82
N LEU A 481 5.05 8.91 4.04
CA LEU A 481 4.39 9.84 3.12
C LEU A 481 4.82 11.26 3.46
N LYS A 482 4.99 12.11 2.43
CA LYS A 482 5.10 13.56 2.56
C LYS A 482 3.78 14.18 2.13
N VAL A 483 3.05 14.83 3.04
CA VAL A 483 1.76 15.48 2.78
C VAL A 483 2.02 16.96 2.48
N HIS A 484 1.74 17.37 1.25
CA HIS A 484 2.00 18.72 0.73
C HIS A 484 0.78 19.64 0.88
N ASN A 485 -0.43 19.09 0.81
CA ASN A 485 -1.69 19.86 0.77
C ASN A 485 -2.67 19.35 1.85
N PRO A 486 -3.25 20.22 2.71
CA PRO A 486 -4.19 19.77 3.74
C PRO A 486 -5.48 19.14 3.17
N GLN A 487 -5.79 19.36 1.88
CA GLN A 487 -6.84 18.66 1.14
C GLN A 487 -6.70 17.14 1.15
N PHE A 488 -5.48 16.59 1.33
CA PHE A 488 -5.24 15.15 1.55
C PHE A 488 -6.20 14.56 2.59
N TYR A 489 -6.29 15.19 3.77
CA TYR A 489 -7.15 14.71 4.85
C TYR A 489 -8.64 14.90 4.53
N TRP A 490 -9.01 16.00 3.88
CA TRP A 490 -10.39 16.26 3.49
C TRP A 490 -10.89 15.25 2.45
N LYS A 491 -10.08 14.94 1.45
CA LYS A 491 -10.37 13.94 0.41
C LYS A 491 -10.52 12.55 1.00
N ILE A 492 -9.57 12.10 1.83
CA ILE A 492 -9.65 10.79 2.50
C ILE A 492 -10.87 10.69 3.42
N MET A 493 -11.18 11.74 4.21
CA MET A 493 -12.36 11.74 5.09
C MET A 493 -13.69 11.67 4.32
N THR A 494 -13.78 12.30 3.14
CA THR A 494 -15.04 12.44 2.39
C THR A 494 -15.24 11.42 1.28
N GLN A 495 -14.16 10.86 0.74
CA GLN A 495 -14.14 9.98 -0.44
C GLN A 495 -13.30 8.70 -0.25
N ALA A 496 -12.78 8.45 0.96
CA ALA A 496 -12.07 7.22 1.33
C ALA A 496 -10.93 6.86 0.35
N ASP A 497 -10.98 5.67 -0.25
CA ASP A 497 -10.02 5.14 -1.21
C ASP A 497 -9.92 5.97 -2.51
N LEU A 498 -11.05 6.40 -3.08
CA LEU A 498 -11.09 7.34 -4.21
C LEU A 498 -10.53 8.71 -3.81
N GLY A 499 -10.66 9.08 -2.53
CA GLY A 499 -10.05 10.27 -1.94
C GLY A 499 -8.53 10.16 -1.81
N LEU A 500 -8.00 9.00 -1.44
CA LEU A 500 -6.56 8.71 -1.43
C LEU A 500 -5.99 8.73 -2.87
N ALA A 501 -6.70 8.12 -3.82
CA ALA A 501 -6.31 8.14 -5.23
C ALA A 501 -6.30 9.56 -5.81
N ASP A 502 -7.38 10.33 -5.64
CA ASP A 502 -7.44 11.72 -6.11
C ASP A 502 -6.39 12.60 -5.42
N ALA A 503 -6.10 12.39 -4.13
CA ALA A 503 -5.00 13.09 -3.45
C ALA A 503 -3.64 12.80 -4.10
N TYR A 504 -3.35 11.53 -4.44
CA TYR A 504 -2.09 11.17 -5.11
C TYR A 504 -2.02 11.72 -6.55
N ILE A 505 -3.07 11.57 -7.34
CA ILE A 505 -3.17 12.04 -8.73
C ILE A 505 -2.97 13.57 -8.80
N ASN A 506 -3.51 14.33 -7.85
CA ASN A 506 -3.30 15.77 -7.79
C ASN A 506 -1.93 16.19 -7.24
N GLY A 507 -1.18 15.30 -6.58
CA GLY A 507 0.11 15.60 -5.95
C GLY A 507 -0.03 16.19 -4.55
N ASP A 508 -1.15 15.96 -3.86
CA ASP A 508 -1.40 16.44 -2.50
C ASP A 508 -0.51 15.72 -1.46
N PHE A 509 0.05 14.56 -1.83
CA PHE A 509 1.10 13.86 -1.10
C PHE A 509 2.04 13.11 -2.05
N SER A 510 3.23 12.76 -1.54
CA SER A 510 4.21 11.87 -2.16
C SER A 510 4.86 10.96 -1.11
N PHE A 511 5.98 10.32 -1.42
CA PHE A 511 6.70 9.41 -0.51
C PHE A 511 8.17 9.79 -0.36
N VAL A 512 8.78 9.41 0.77
CA VAL A 512 10.24 9.48 0.96
C VAL A 512 10.95 8.44 0.08
N ASP A 513 10.49 7.19 0.18
CA ASP A 513 10.85 6.10 -0.73
C ASP A 513 9.98 6.19 -1.98
N LYS A 514 10.59 6.44 -3.13
CA LYS A 514 9.89 6.58 -4.42
C LYS A 514 9.66 5.25 -5.12
N ASP A 515 10.39 4.21 -4.74
CA ASP A 515 10.46 2.96 -5.50
C ASP A 515 9.51 1.91 -4.92
N GLU A 516 9.45 1.76 -3.60
CA GLU A 516 8.52 0.83 -2.93
C GLU A 516 7.49 1.56 -2.02
N GLY A 517 7.59 2.86 -1.79
CA GLY A 517 6.78 3.58 -0.79
C GLY A 517 5.25 3.45 -0.96
N LEU A 518 4.75 3.57 -2.20
CA LEU A 518 3.32 3.47 -2.52
C LEU A 518 2.81 2.02 -2.48
N LEU A 519 3.56 1.09 -3.06
CA LEU A 519 3.35 -0.36 -2.93
C LEU A 519 3.29 -0.80 -1.44
N ASN A 520 4.23 -0.34 -0.61
CA ASN A 520 4.25 -0.59 0.83
C ASN A 520 3.01 -0.01 1.54
N LEU A 521 2.53 1.17 1.14
CA LEU A 521 1.28 1.72 1.68
C LEU A 521 0.10 0.78 1.40
N PHE A 522 -0.10 0.36 0.16
CA PHE A 522 -1.21 -0.54 -0.17
C PHE A 522 -1.11 -1.88 0.55
N MET A 523 0.08 -2.50 0.64
CA MET A 523 0.27 -3.75 1.38
C MET A 523 -0.02 -3.58 2.88
N ILE A 524 0.41 -2.48 3.50
CA ILE A 524 0.08 -2.16 4.90
C ILE A 524 -1.44 -1.99 5.08
N LEU A 525 -2.12 -1.27 4.19
CA LEU A 525 -3.57 -1.07 4.26
C LEU A 525 -4.33 -2.39 4.09
N ILE A 526 -3.90 -3.27 3.17
CA ILE A 526 -4.50 -4.59 2.94
C ILE A 526 -4.35 -5.49 4.18
N LEU A 527 -3.13 -5.64 4.72
CA LEU A 527 -2.88 -6.49 5.89
C LEU A 527 -3.69 -6.06 7.11
N ASN A 528 -3.84 -4.74 7.33
CA ASN A 528 -4.63 -4.21 8.43
C ASN A 528 -6.15 -4.35 8.24
N ARG A 529 -6.66 -4.38 7.00
CA ARG A 529 -8.07 -4.74 6.73
C ARG A 529 -8.36 -6.15 7.23
N ASP A 530 -7.55 -7.12 6.81
CA ASP A 530 -7.87 -8.53 7.01
C ASP A 530 -7.56 -9.01 8.43
N ALA A 531 -6.54 -8.46 9.11
CA ALA A 531 -6.31 -8.69 10.53
C ALA A 531 -7.49 -8.22 11.41
N ASN A 532 -8.15 -7.13 11.04
CA ASN A 532 -9.30 -6.60 11.78
C ASN A 532 -10.61 -7.41 11.58
N LYS A 533 -10.70 -8.30 10.57
CA LYS A 533 -11.90 -9.16 10.35
C LYS A 533 -12.26 -9.99 11.59
N SER A 534 -11.27 -10.44 12.36
CA SER A 534 -11.49 -11.23 13.59
C SER A 534 -12.20 -10.45 14.71
N ALA A 535 -12.20 -9.12 14.68
CA ALA A 535 -12.78 -8.28 15.71
C ALA A 535 -14.26 -7.89 15.48
N SER A 536 -14.75 -7.91 14.23
CA SER A 536 -16.07 -7.37 13.89
C SER A 536 -16.97 -8.31 13.07
N LYS A 537 -17.72 -9.19 13.75
CA LYS A 537 -18.84 -9.93 13.13
C LYS A 537 -20.02 -9.03 12.68
N LEU A 538 -20.05 -7.77 13.11
CA LEU A 538 -20.97 -6.73 12.63
C LEU A 538 -20.29 -5.86 11.56
N ASN A 539 -20.52 -6.16 10.28
CA ASN A 539 -20.64 -5.22 9.13
C ASN A 539 -20.46 -5.91 7.74
N LYS A 540 -21.14 -7.03 7.46
CA LYS A 540 -21.14 -7.68 6.12
C LYS A 540 -21.88 -6.88 5.01
N LYS A 541 -21.99 -5.54 5.09
CA LYS A 541 -22.80 -4.71 4.17
C LYS A 541 -22.28 -3.27 3.97
N ARG A 542 -21.04 -3.08 3.49
CA ARG A 542 -20.60 -1.94 2.64
C ARG A 542 -19.11 -2.01 2.32
N GLY A 543 -18.72 -1.36 1.23
CA GLY A 543 -17.34 -1.31 0.75
C GLY A 543 -16.32 -0.87 1.80
N TRP A 544 -15.23 -1.64 1.90
CA TRP A 544 -13.93 -1.53 2.57
C TRP A 544 -13.56 -0.35 3.53
N TRP A 545 -14.10 0.87 3.38
CA TRP A 545 -13.65 2.09 4.09
C TRP A 545 -14.79 3.04 4.47
N THR A 546 -15.88 2.56 5.09
CA THR A 546 -17.08 3.39 5.38
C THR A 546 -17.31 3.72 6.88
N PRO A 547 -16.77 4.84 7.41
CA PRO A 547 -17.24 5.44 8.66
C PRO A 547 -18.70 5.92 8.55
N LEU A 548 -19.47 5.80 9.64
CA LEU A 548 -20.94 5.81 9.60
C LEU A 548 -21.62 7.15 9.26
N LEU A 549 -20.92 8.29 9.22
CA LEU A 549 -21.53 9.61 9.47
C LEU A 549 -21.50 10.67 8.36
N PHE A 550 -20.77 10.53 7.25
CA PHE A 550 -20.72 11.60 6.22
C PHE A 550 -20.74 11.15 4.73
N THR A 551 -20.49 9.89 4.41
CA THR A 551 -20.39 9.41 3.00
C THR A 551 -21.74 9.10 2.33
N ALA A 552 -22.84 9.04 3.09
CA ALA A 552 -24.08 8.35 2.73
C ALA A 552 -25.02 9.09 1.75
N GLY A 553 -24.64 10.25 1.22
CA GLY A 553 -25.48 11.10 0.37
C GLY A 553 -25.01 11.18 -1.09
N ILE A 554 -24.28 12.23 -1.41
CA ILE A 554 -24.11 12.71 -2.80
C ILE A 554 -22.99 11.99 -3.56
N ALA A 555 -21.84 11.73 -2.92
CA ALA A 555 -20.71 11.06 -3.58
C ALA A 555 -21.04 9.61 -3.97
N SER A 556 -21.60 8.84 -3.04
CA SER A 556 -22.05 7.46 -3.29
C SER A 556 -23.11 7.40 -4.40
N ALA A 557 -24.09 8.32 -4.39
CA ALA A 557 -25.10 8.40 -5.46
C ALA A 557 -24.50 8.72 -6.83
N LYS A 558 -23.53 9.65 -6.90
CA LYS A 558 -22.81 9.99 -8.14
C LYS A 558 -22.10 8.75 -8.72
N PHE A 559 -21.28 8.07 -7.92
CA PHE A 559 -20.54 6.90 -8.38
C PHE A 559 -21.46 5.72 -8.72
N PHE A 560 -22.55 5.52 -7.98
CA PHE A 560 -23.56 4.49 -8.30
C PHE A 560 -24.24 4.75 -9.66
N ILE A 561 -24.66 5.99 -9.93
CA ILE A 561 -25.25 6.37 -11.23
C ILE A 561 -24.22 6.21 -12.36
N GLN A 562 -22.97 6.62 -12.13
CA GLN A 562 -21.89 6.44 -13.11
C GLN A 562 -21.61 4.95 -13.39
N HIS A 563 -21.59 4.11 -12.35
CA HIS A 563 -21.42 2.66 -12.47
C HIS A 563 -22.53 2.01 -13.30
N VAL A 564 -23.81 2.28 -12.98
CA VAL A 564 -24.96 1.78 -13.77
C VAL A 564 -24.89 2.24 -15.23
N SER A 565 -24.46 3.47 -15.50
CA SER A 565 -24.31 3.97 -16.88
C SER A 565 -23.20 3.31 -17.71
N ARG A 566 -22.35 2.47 -17.10
CA ARG A 566 -21.19 1.82 -17.73
C ARG A 566 -21.37 0.32 -18.04
N GLN A 567 -22.55 -0.27 -17.83
CA GLN A 567 -22.81 -1.70 -18.09
C GLN A 567 -22.49 -2.14 -19.54
N ASN A 568 -21.89 -3.32 -19.70
CA ASN A 568 -21.28 -3.83 -20.96
C ASN A 568 -22.27 -4.39 -22.01
N THR A 569 -23.37 -3.66 -22.22
CA THR A 569 -24.23 -3.82 -23.42
C THR A 569 -23.39 -3.63 -24.69
N LEU A 570 -23.80 -4.24 -25.83
CA LEU A 570 -23.06 -4.22 -27.11
C LEU A 570 -22.44 -2.86 -27.49
N THR A 571 -23.22 -1.78 -27.45
CA THR A 571 -22.76 -0.44 -27.81
C THR A 571 -21.92 0.25 -26.73
N GLN A 572 -22.05 -0.15 -25.47
CA GLN A 572 -21.28 0.43 -24.36
C GLN A 572 -19.97 -0.33 -24.08
N ALA A 573 -19.92 -1.64 -24.35
CA ALA A 573 -18.69 -2.45 -24.28
C ALA A 573 -17.59 -1.87 -25.19
N ARG A 574 -17.90 -1.61 -26.47
CA ARG A 574 -16.97 -0.95 -27.40
C ARG A 574 -16.49 0.42 -26.90
N ARG A 575 -17.37 1.21 -26.27
CA ARG A 575 -17.03 2.52 -25.67
C ARG A 575 -16.20 2.42 -24.38
N ASN A 576 -16.28 1.30 -23.67
CA ASN A 576 -15.48 1.05 -22.47
C ASN A 576 -14.07 0.59 -22.86
N ILE A 577 -13.96 -0.32 -23.85
CA ILE A 577 -12.69 -0.79 -24.41
C ILE A 577 -11.91 0.35 -25.08
N SER A 578 -12.53 1.12 -25.98
CA SER A 578 -11.82 2.17 -26.74
C SER A 578 -11.19 3.24 -25.85
N ARG A 579 -11.86 3.61 -24.75
CA ARG A 579 -11.35 4.58 -23.75
C ARG A 579 -10.02 4.20 -23.10
N HIS A 580 -9.65 2.93 -23.09
CA HIS A 580 -8.37 2.47 -22.56
C HIS A 580 -7.40 2.06 -23.68
N TYR A 581 -7.86 1.24 -24.62
CA TYR A 581 -6.98 0.61 -25.60
C TYR A 581 -6.63 1.51 -26.79
N ASP A 582 -7.50 2.46 -27.16
CA ASP A 582 -7.24 3.42 -28.22
C ASP A 582 -6.57 4.73 -27.70
N LEU A 583 -5.89 4.67 -26.53
CA LEU A 583 -5.19 5.82 -25.93
C LEU A 583 -3.96 6.26 -26.74
N SER A 584 -3.02 5.33 -26.99
CA SER A 584 -1.89 5.47 -27.93
C SER A 584 -1.03 4.21 -27.92
N ASN A 585 -0.80 3.64 -29.11
CA ASN A 585 0.05 2.47 -29.30
C ASN A 585 1.51 2.80 -28.93
N GLU A 586 1.92 4.05 -29.15
CA GLU A 586 3.24 4.58 -28.78
C GLU A 586 3.40 4.68 -27.25
N LEU A 587 2.33 5.00 -26.51
CA LEU A 587 2.35 4.97 -25.04
C LEU A 587 2.54 3.53 -24.53
N PHE A 588 1.76 2.58 -25.02
CA PHE A 588 1.88 1.17 -24.64
C PHE A 588 3.28 0.62 -24.96
N ALA A 589 3.83 0.93 -26.14
CA ALA A 589 5.18 0.55 -26.54
C ALA A 589 6.31 1.15 -25.68
N LEU A 590 6.03 2.16 -24.84
CA LEU A 590 7.02 2.64 -23.89
C LEU A 590 7.14 1.72 -22.66
N PHE A 591 6.05 1.16 -22.12
CA PHE A 591 6.13 0.39 -20.86
C PHE A 591 6.06 -1.14 -21.03
N LEU A 592 5.49 -1.62 -22.13
CA LEU A 592 5.50 -3.04 -22.51
C LEU A 592 6.86 -3.45 -23.10
N ASP A 593 7.06 -4.76 -23.28
CA ASP A 593 8.12 -5.33 -24.14
C ASP A 593 7.70 -5.31 -25.62
N GLU A 594 8.56 -5.75 -26.54
CA GLU A 594 8.30 -5.63 -27.98
C GLU A 594 7.21 -6.61 -28.50
N THR A 595 6.71 -7.53 -27.67
CA THR A 595 5.49 -8.30 -28.00
C THR A 595 4.20 -7.49 -27.86
N MET A 596 4.26 -6.28 -27.29
CA MET A 596 3.11 -5.44 -26.92
C MET A 596 2.12 -6.16 -25.99
N THR A 597 2.55 -7.16 -25.22
CA THR A 597 1.63 -7.97 -24.43
C THR A 597 1.22 -7.30 -23.13
N TYR A 598 0.07 -6.60 -23.14
CA TYR A 598 -0.57 -6.03 -21.95
C TYR A 598 -1.45 -7.06 -21.22
N SER A 599 -0.80 -8.08 -20.69
CA SER A 599 -1.38 -9.09 -19.79
C SER A 599 -0.30 -9.64 -18.85
N CYS A 600 -0.65 -10.51 -17.91
CA CYS A 600 0.35 -11.26 -17.13
C CYS A 600 1.33 -12.04 -18.02
N GLY A 601 2.63 -11.98 -17.71
CA GLY A 601 3.65 -12.92 -18.19
C GLY A 601 3.92 -14.01 -17.16
N VAL A 602 4.63 -15.10 -17.53
CA VAL A 602 4.96 -16.21 -16.61
C VAL A 602 6.48 -16.31 -16.45
N PHE A 603 6.99 -16.02 -15.26
CA PHE A 603 8.43 -15.90 -14.97
C PHE A 603 9.00 -17.19 -14.38
N LYS A 604 10.23 -17.55 -14.76
CA LYS A 604 10.99 -18.65 -14.16
C LYS A 604 11.79 -18.21 -12.92
N THR A 605 12.21 -16.96 -12.90
CA THR A 605 12.96 -16.28 -11.81
C THR A 605 12.56 -14.80 -11.79
N GLU A 606 12.67 -14.12 -10.65
CA GLU A 606 12.22 -12.72 -10.52
C GLU A 606 12.98 -11.78 -11.50
N ASP A 607 14.29 -11.93 -11.63
CA ASP A 607 15.14 -11.12 -12.54
C ASP A 607 15.06 -11.50 -14.03
N GLU A 608 14.12 -12.36 -14.43
CA GLU A 608 13.98 -12.77 -15.83
C GLU A 608 13.33 -11.66 -16.68
N ASP A 609 13.84 -11.50 -17.90
CA ASP A 609 13.33 -10.52 -18.87
C ASP A 609 11.83 -10.67 -19.17
N LEU A 610 11.14 -9.53 -19.29
CA LEU A 610 9.69 -9.45 -19.49
C LEU A 610 9.26 -10.13 -20.80
N LYS A 611 10.01 -9.96 -21.89
CA LYS A 611 9.70 -10.60 -23.18
C LYS A 611 9.79 -12.12 -23.05
N ALA A 612 10.84 -12.64 -22.41
CA ALA A 612 10.97 -14.08 -22.13
C ALA A 612 9.77 -14.62 -21.31
N ALA A 613 9.30 -13.86 -20.31
CA ALA A 613 8.12 -14.23 -19.53
C ALA A 613 6.80 -14.18 -20.35
N GLN A 614 6.63 -13.21 -21.25
CA GLN A 614 5.45 -13.14 -22.14
C GLN A 614 5.46 -14.26 -23.18
N MET A 615 6.61 -14.53 -23.81
CA MET A 615 6.76 -15.61 -24.79
C MET A 615 6.55 -17.00 -24.15
N ARG A 616 6.90 -17.17 -22.87
CA ARG A 616 6.55 -18.36 -22.09
C ARG A 616 5.05 -18.47 -21.87
N LYS A 617 4.38 -17.39 -21.43
CA LYS A 617 2.92 -17.37 -21.25
C LYS A 617 2.18 -17.69 -22.56
N ILE A 618 2.63 -17.14 -23.68
CA ILE A 618 2.14 -17.46 -25.03
C ILE A 618 2.34 -18.95 -25.36
N SER A 619 3.52 -19.52 -25.07
CA SER A 619 3.81 -20.94 -25.27
C SER A 619 2.86 -21.84 -24.46
N LEU A 620 2.68 -21.54 -23.18
CA LEU A 620 1.78 -22.27 -22.29
C LEU A 620 0.32 -22.22 -22.77
N LEU A 621 -0.17 -21.09 -23.29
CA LEU A 621 -1.52 -21.00 -23.86
C LEU A 621 -1.66 -21.87 -25.12
N ILE A 622 -0.67 -21.88 -26.01
CA ILE A 622 -0.65 -22.73 -27.23
C ILE A 622 -0.61 -24.23 -26.86
N GLU A 623 0.18 -24.59 -25.85
CA GLU A 623 0.35 -25.95 -25.35
C GLU A 623 -0.91 -26.46 -24.64
N LYS A 624 -1.47 -25.68 -23.70
CA LYS A 624 -2.74 -26.00 -23.02
C LYS A 624 -3.91 -26.08 -24.01
N ALA A 625 -3.90 -25.25 -25.07
CA ALA A 625 -4.87 -25.33 -26.16
C ALA A 625 -4.62 -26.50 -27.13
N ARG A 626 -3.47 -27.18 -27.12
CA ARG A 626 -3.16 -28.34 -27.98
C ARG A 626 -3.44 -28.04 -29.47
N ILE A 627 -2.85 -26.95 -29.96
CA ILE A 627 -2.97 -26.48 -31.36
C ILE A 627 -2.26 -27.45 -32.31
N SER A 628 -2.76 -27.58 -33.55
CA SER A 628 -2.17 -28.38 -34.62
C SER A 628 -2.40 -27.68 -35.97
N LYS A 629 -1.64 -28.09 -37.01
CA LYS A 629 -1.69 -27.50 -38.36
C LYS A 629 -3.08 -27.52 -39.02
N ASP A 630 -3.92 -28.49 -38.64
CA ASP A 630 -5.20 -28.77 -39.29
C ASP A 630 -6.37 -28.09 -38.57
N HIS A 631 -6.12 -27.43 -37.43
CA HIS A 631 -7.14 -26.73 -36.64
C HIS A 631 -7.44 -25.31 -37.15
N GLU A 632 -8.68 -24.86 -36.96
CA GLU A 632 -9.07 -23.45 -37.03
C GLU A 632 -9.27 -22.87 -35.62
N ILE A 633 -8.56 -21.80 -35.29
CA ILE A 633 -8.49 -21.19 -33.96
C ILE A 633 -9.29 -19.88 -33.91
N LEU A 634 -10.05 -19.65 -32.84
CA LEU A 634 -10.64 -18.35 -32.51
C LEU A 634 -9.91 -17.73 -31.31
N GLU A 635 -9.45 -16.49 -31.44
CA GLU A 635 -8.99 -15.68 -30.30
C GLU A 635 -10.00 -14.56 -30.01
N ILE A 636 -10.56 -14.58 -28.80
CA ILE A 636 -11.49 -13.56 -28.34
C ILE A 636 -10.70 -12.53 -27.53
N GLY A 637 -10.41 -11.39 -28.15
CA GLY A 637 -9.57 -10.33 -27.60
C GLY A 637 -8.09 -10.51 -27.92
N PHE A 638 -7.70 -10.51 -29.21
CA PHE A 638 -6.33 -10.81 -29.66
C PHE A 638 -5.25 -9.76 -29.31
N GLY A 639 -5.63 -8.65 -28.66
CA GLY A 639 -4.72 -7.57 -28.32
C GLY A 639 -3.97 -7.06 -29.55
N TRP A 640 -2.64 -7.20 -29.55
CA TRP A 640 -1.77 -6.73 -30.62
C TRP A 640 -1.34 -7.84 -31.61
N GLY A 641 -1.96 -9.02 -31.53
CA GLY A 641 -1.84 -10.11 -32.51
C GLY A 641 -0.70 -11.11 -32.28
N THR A 642 0.13 -10.95 -31.26
CA THR A 642 1.34 -11.76 -31.06
C THR A 642 1.04 -13.24 -30.80
N LEU A 643 -0.04 -13.58 -30.08
CA LEU A 643 -0.45 -14.98 -29.87
C LEU A 643 -0.84 -15.67 -31.20
N ALA A 644 -1.58 -14.97 -32.07
CA ALA A 644 -1.94 -15.44 -33.40
C ALA A 644 -0.71 -15.74 -34.27
N ILE A 645 0.25 -14.80 -34.30
CA ILE A 645 1.50 -14.93 -35.06
C ILE A 645 2.29 -16.15 -34.57
N GLU A 646 2.50 -16.28 -33.26
CA GLU A 646 3.23 -17.42 -32.67
C GLU A 646 2.52 -18.75 -32.88
N ALA A 647 1.20 -18.82 -32.72
CA ALA A 647 0.42 -20.04 -32.94
C ALA A 647 0.53 -20.52 -34.40
N VAL A 648 0.42 -19.62 -35.37
CA VAL A 648 0.54 -19.95 -36.79
C VAL A 648 1.98 -20.28 -37.19
N GLN A 649 2.99 -19.55 -36.70
CA GLN A 649 4.39 -19.86 -37.01
C GLN A 649 4.83 -21.23 -36.47
N ARG A 650 4.38 -21.60 -35.26
CA ARG A 650 4.75 -22.88 -34.62
C ARG A 650 4.01 -24.09 -35.18
N THR A 651 2.77 -23.90 -35.69
CA THR A 651 1.90 -25.03 -36.03
C THR A 651 1.40 -25.04 -37.47
N GLY A 652 1.33 -23.89 -38.15
CA GLY A 652 0.71 -23.76 -39.47
C GLY A 652 -0.82 -23.79 -39.47
N CYS A 653 -1.48 -23.64 -38.31
CA CYS A 653 -2.94 -23.60 -38.19
C CYS A 653 -3.58 -22.43 -38.98
N LYS A 654 -4.91 -22.42 -39.03
CA LYS A 654 -5.68 -21.22 -39.38
C LYS A 654 -6.08 -20.47 -38.12
N TYR A 655 -6.16 -19.16 -38.19
CA TYR A 655 -6.40 -18.32 -37.03
C TYR A 655 -7.35 -17.16 -37.34
N THR A 656 -8.36 -16.98 -36.50
CA THR A 656 -9.31 -15.86 -36.55
C THR A 656 -9.30 -15.13 -35.21
N GLY A 657 -8.90 -13.87 -35.17
CA GLY A 657 -9.01 -13.04 -33.97
C GLY A 657 -10.15 -12.03 -34.06
N ILE A 658 -10.85 -11.80 -32.95
CA ILE A 658 -11.78 -10.66 -32.80
C ILE A 658 -11.33 -9.66 -31.72
N THR A 659 -11.57 -8.37 -31.95
CA THR A 659 -11.38 -7.29 -30.98
C THR A 659 -12.46 -6.21 -31.11
N LEU A 660 -12.53 -5.30 -30.13
CA LEU A 660 -13.36 -4.09 -30.15
C LEU A 660 -12.55 -2.78 -30.26
N SER A 661 -11.21 -2.84 -30.29
CA SER A 661 -10.30 -1.70 -30.49
C SER A 661 -9.88 -1.59 -31.95
N GLU A 662 -9.96 -0.38 -32.52
CA GLU A 662 -9.61 -0.10 -33.91
C GLU A 662 -8.08 -0.03 -34.10
N GLU A 663 -7.37 0.52 -33.12
CA GLU A 663 -5.90 0.60 -33.16
C GLU A 663 -5.21 -0.75 -32.96
N GLN A 664 -5.77 -1.62 -32.11
CA GLN A 664 -5.33 -3.02 -31.98
C GLN A 664 -5.40 -3.77 -33.31
N LEU A 665 -6.54 -3.72 -34.00
CA LEU A 665 -6.73 -4.36 -35.30
C LEU A 665 -5.68 -3.88 -36.31
N LYS A 666 -5.58 -2.56 -36.48
CA LYS A 666 -4.67 -1.88 -37.42
C LYS A 666 -3.20 -2.25 -37.22
N TYR A 667 -2.73 -2.33 -35.96
CA TYR A 667 -1.36 -2.75 -35.65
C TYR A 667 -1.16 -4.26 -35.82
N ALA A 668 -2.14 -5.08 -35.42
CA ALA A 668 -2.05 -6.53 -35.55
C ALA A 668 -2.04 -6.97 -37.03
N GLU A 669 -2.88 -6.37 -37.88
CA GLU A 669 -2.84 -6.55 -39.35
C GLU A 669 -1.47 -6.16 -39.94
N MET A 670 -0.89 -5.05 -39.49
CA MET A 670 0.45 -4.62 -39.87
C MET A 670 1.51 -5.67 -39.48
N LYS A 671 1.46 -6.21 -38.25
CA LYS A 671 2.39 -7.26 -37.79
C LYS A 671 2.21 -8.60 -38.50
N VAL A 672 0.98 -9.01 -38.78
CA VAL A 672 0.69 -10.21 -39.60
C VAL A 672 1.20 -10.05 -41.03
N LYS A 673 1.13 -8.84 -41.60
CA LYS A 673 1.71 -8.51 -42.90
C LYS A 673 3.24 -8.51 -42.88
N GLU A 674 3.87 -7.91 -41.87
CA GLU A 674 5.33 -7.97 -41.67
C GLU A 674 5.83 -9.43 -41.53
N ALA A 675 5.05 -10.28 -40.85
CA ALA A 675 5.35 -11.71 -40.67
C ALA A 675 5.01 -12.58 -41.91
N GLY A 676 4.32 -12.05 -42.92
CA GLY A 676 3.92 -12.79 -44.13
C GLY A 676 2.81 -13.82 -43.91
N LEU A 677 1.96 -13.65 -42.90
CA LEU A 677 0.98 -14.66 -42.46
C LEU A 677 -0.48 -14.36 -42.86
N GLN A 678 -0.69 -13.43 -43.80
CA GLN A 678 -2.02 -12.92 -44.19
C GLN A 678 -2.96 -14.02 -44.74
N ASP A 679 -2.41 -15.08 -45.35
CA ASP A 679 -3.19 -16.23 -45.86
C ASP A 679 -3.65 -17.21 -44.75
N ARG A 680 -3.26 -16.96 -43.49
CA ARG A 680 -3.50 -17.86 -42.35
C ARG A 680 -4.14 -17.17 -41.14
N ILE A 681 -3.94 -15.86 -40.98
CA ILE A 681 -4.48 -15.08 -39.87
C ILE A 681 -5.46 -14.04 -40.40
N ALA A 682 -6.73 -14.14 -39.99
CA ALA A 682 -7.76 -13.15 -40.19
C ALA A 682 -8.06 -12.40 -38.88
N PHE A 683 -8.23 -11.09 -38.95
CA PHE A 683 -8.66 -10.27 -37.80
C PHE A 683 -9.92 -9.47 -38.13
N HIS A 684 -10.80 -9.32 -37.13
CA HIS A 684 -12.08 -8.62 -37.29
C HIS A 684 -12.38 -7.70 -36.11
N LEU A 685 -12.91 -6.50 -36.40
CA LEU A 685 -13.52 -5.61 -35.40
C LEU A 685 -14.96 -6.10 -35.11
N CYS A 686 -15.12 -6.97 -34.11
CA CYS A 686 -16.35 -7.73 -33.89
C CYS A 686 -16.55 -8.06 -32.40
N ASP A 687 -17.79 -7.96 -31.91
CA ASP A 687 -18.16 -8.46 -30.58
C ASP A 687 -18.40 -9.98 -30.64
N TYR A 688 -17.99 -10.73 -29.61
CA TYR A 688 -18.14 -12.19 -29.58
C TYR A 688 -19.61 -12.66 -29.70
N ARG A 689 -20.58 -11.82 -29.29
CA ARG A 689 -22.02 -12.08 -29.40
C ARG A 689 -22.53 -12.00 -30.84
N GLN A 690 -21.73 -11.46 -31.76
CA GLN A 690 -22.07 -11.27 -33.18
C GLN A 690 -21.45 -12.35 -34.10
N LEU A 691 -20.68 -13.30 -33.56
CA LEU A 691 -20.05 -14.37 -34.33
C LEU A 691 -21.09 -15.26 -35.05
N PRO A 692 -20.91 -15.59 -36.35
CA PRO A 692 -21.79 -16.51 -37.06
C PRO A 692 -21.77 -17.91 -36.46
N LYS A 693 -22.91 -18.37 -35.90
CA LYS A 693 -23.07 -19.71 -35.29
C LYS A 693 -22.93 -20.89 -36.27
N THR A 694 -22.82 -20.59 -37.56
CA THR A 694 -22.46 -21.52 -38.64
C THR A 694 -20.97 -21.83 -38.70
N GLN A 695 -20.11 -20.90 -38.26
CA GLN A 695 -18.66 -21.13 -38.19
C GLN A 695 -18.34 -21.95 -36.94
N LYS A 696 -17.37 -22.87 -37.07
CA LYS A 696 -16.92 -23.73 -35.98
C LYS A 696 -15.40 -23.69 -35.88
N TYR A 697 -14.91 -23.48 -34.67
CA TYR A 697 -13.49 -23.41 -34.35
C TYR A 697 -13.07 -24.61 -33.52
N ASP A 698 -11.96 -25.24 -33.86
CA ASP A 698 -11.39 -26.35 -33.10
C ASP A 698 -10.90 -25.90 -31.73
N ARG A 699 -10.43 -24.65 -31.61
CA ARG A 699 -9.95 -24.06 -30.37
C ARG A 699 -10.48 -22.66 -30.19
N ILE A 700 -10.73 -22.30 -28.94
CA ILE A 700 -10.96 -20.91 -28.53
C ILE A 700 -9.91 -20.56 -27.47
N ILE A 701 -9.25 -19.42 -27.62
CA ILE A 701 -8.43 -18.82 -26.56
C ILE A 701 -8.98 -17.43 -26.25
N SER A 702 -8.98 -17.04 -24.98
CA SER A 702 -9.24 -15.66 -24.57
C SER A 702 -8.37 -15.31 -23.36
N CYS A 703 -7.65 -14.19 -23.43
CA CYS A 703 -6.67 -13.78 -22.44
C CYS A 703 -7.06 -12.44 -21.85
N GLU A 704 -7.48 -12.44 -20.58
CA GLU A 704 -7.82 -11.27 -19.76
C GLU A 704 -8.92 -10.37 -20.38
N MET A 705 -9.90 -11.03 -21.05
CA MET A 705 -11.05 -10.40 -21.71
C MET A 705 -12.34 -10.50 -20.88
N ILE A 706 -12.52 -11.56 -20.07
CA ILE A 706 -13.79 -11.81 -19.36
C ILE A 706 -14.07 -10.77 -18.27
N GLU A 707 -13.02 -10.10 -17.81
CA GLU A 707 -13.02 -8.91 -16.96
C GLU A 707 -13.82 -7.75 -17.59
N ALA A 708 -13.94 -7.69 -18.92
CA ALA A 708 -14.73 -6.71 -19.65
C ALA A 708 -16.15 -7.19 -20.03
N VAL A 709 -16.51 -8.45 -19.71
CA VAL A 709 -17.86 -8.99 -19.98
C VAL A 709 -18.89 -8.45 -18.98
N GLY A 710 -18.54 -8.35 -17.69
CA GLY A 710 -19.49 -7.98 -16.62
C GLY A 710 -20.21 -9.17 -16.00
N HIS A 711 -20.75 -9.00 -14.79
CA HIS A 711 -21.33 -10.11 -13.99
C HIS A 711 -22.56 -10.74 -14.64
N GLU A 712 -23.36 -9.91 -15.31
CA GLU A 712 -24.68 -10.21 -15.88
C GLU A 712 -24.60 -10.95 -17.23
N TYR A 713 -23.42 -10.99 -17.86
CA TYR A 713 -23.22 -11.51 -19.22
C TYR A 713 -22.30 -12.74 -19.29
N MET A 714 -21.89 -13.30 -18.14
CA MET A 714 -20.94 -14.44 -18.10
C MET A 714 -21.56 -15.72 -18.70
N GLU A 715 -22.83 -16.01 -18.41
CA GLU A 715 -23.59 -17.10 -19.04
C GLU A 715 -23.72 -16.89 -20.56
N GLU A 716 -23.95 -15.64 -21.01
CA GLU A 716 -24.00 -15.32 -22.45
C GLU A 716 -22.64 -15.54 -23.11
N PHE A 717 -21.54 -15.18 -22.45
CA PHE A 717 -20.17 -15.42 -22.93
C PHE A 717 -19.87 -16.91 -23.12
N PHE A 718 -20.14 -17.74 -22.10
CA PHE A 718 -19.94 -19.19 -22.22
C PHE A 718 -20.88 -19.82 -23.25
N GLY A 719 -22.15 -19.38 -23.33
CA GLY A 719 -23.10 -19.82 -24.35
C GLY A 719 -22.70 -19.41 -25.78
N CYS A 720 -22.08 -18.25 -25.96
CA CYS A 720 -21.52 -17.84 -27.25
C CYS A 720 -20.33 -18.72 -27.64
N CYS A 721 -19.37 -18.91 -26.72
CA CYS A 721 -18.23 -19.81 -26.92
C CYS A 721 -18.68 -21.23 -27.25
N GLU A 722 -19.72 -21.73 -26.58
CA GLU A 722 -20.33 -23.03 -26.85
C GLU A 722 -20.97 -23.10 -28.24
N SER A 723 -21.64 -22.02 -28.66
CA SER A 723 -22.26 -21.97 -29.99
C SER A 723 -21.28 -21.96 -31.16
N VAL A 724 -20.00 -21.61 -30.96
CA VAL A 724 -18.97 -21.56 -32.02
C VAL A 724 -17.82 -22.58 -31.87
N LEU A 725 -17.70 -23.29 -30.74
CA LEU A 725 -16.68 -24.35 -30.59
C LEU A 725 -17.11 -25.63 -31.34
N ALA A 726 -16.23 -26.17 -32.19
CA ALA A 726 -16.37 -27.48 -32.84
C ALA A 726 -16.45 -28.61 -31.81
N GLU A 727 -17.04 -29.76 -32.16
CA GLU A 727 -17.43 -30.84 -31.22
C GLU A 727 -16.29 -31.30 -30.28
N ASN A 728 -15.13 -31.63 -30.85
CA ASN A 728 -13.91 -32.04 -30.12
C ASN A 728 -13.02 -30.86 -29.69
N GLY A 729 -13.59 -29.66 -29.57
CA GLY A 729 -12.83 -28.45 -29.29
C GLY A 729 -12.42 -28.27 -27.83
N ILE A 730 -11.45 -27.36 -27.64
CA ILE A 730 -10.93 -26.94 -26.32
C ILE A 730 -11.05 -25.41 -26.23
N LEU A 731 -11.48 -24.91 -25.06
CA LEU A 731 -11.46 -23.49 -24.70
C LEU A 731 -10.39 -23.27 -23.63
N VAL A 732 -9.52 -22.28 -23.82
CA VAL A 732 -8.56 -21.83 -22.79
C VAL A 732 -8.87 -20.39 -22.42
N LEU A 733 -9.06 -20.13 -21.12
CA LEU A 733 -9.20 -18.78 -20.57
C LEU A 733 -8.00 -18.44 -19.68
N GLN A 734 -7.46 -17.24 -19.80
CA GLN A 734 -6.66 -16.58 -18.76
C GLN A 734 -7.49 -15.42 -18.21
N PHE A 735 -7.58 -15.24 -16.88
CA PHE A 735 -8.34 -14.14 -16.28
C PHE A 735 -7.86 -13.72 -14.88
N ILE A 736 -7.80 -12.42 -14.66
CA ILE A 736 -7.66 -11.79 -13.34
C ILE A 736 -8.92 -12.04 -12.53
N SER A 737 -8.75 -12.32 -11.25
CA SER A 737 -9.80 -12.75 -10.34
C SER A 737 -9.71 -12.10 -8.96
N ILE A 738 -10.83 -12.09 -8.25
CA ILE A 738 -10.92 -11.70 -6.84
C ILE A 738 -11.37 -12.91 -5.98
N PRO A 739 -10.88 -13.05 -4.73
CA PRO A 739 -11.40 -14.05 -3.80
C PRO A 739 -12.92 -13.98 -3.62
N GLU A 740 -13.58 -15.14 -3.56
CA GLU A 740 -15.04 -15.26 -3.52
C GLU A 740 -15.67 -14.53 -2.34
N GLU A 741 -15.05 -14.59 -1.15
CA GLU A 741 -15.48 -13.84 0.05
C GLU A 741 -15.59 -12.31 -0.15
N ARG A 742 -14.96 -11.77 -1.20
CA ARG A 742 -14.97 -10.35 -1.57
C ARG A 742 -15.69 -10.05 -2.89
N TYR A 743 -16.06 -11.06 -3.68
CA TYR A 743 -16.63 -10.88 -5.01
C TYR A 743 -17.96 -10.10 -4.97
N ASP A 744 -18.81 -10.43 -4.00
CA ASP A 744 -20.14 -9.82 -3.85
C ASP A 744 -20.07 -8.34 -3.41
N GLU A 745 -19.09 -7.97 -2.58
CA GLU A 745 -18.80 -6.58 -2.20
C GLU A 745 -18.20 -5.82 -3.38
N TYR A 746 -17.17 -6.39 -4.02
CA TYR A 746 -16.44 -5.78 -5.13
C TYR A 746 -17.34 -5.51 -6.34
N ARG A 747 -18.23 -6.42 -6.73
CA ARG A 747 -19.12 -6.17 -7.87
C ARG A 747 -20.14 -5.06 -7.61
N GLN A 748 -20.45 -4.78 -6.34
CA GLN A 748 -21.41 -3.75 -5.91
C GLN A 748 -20.76 -2.38 -5.59
N SER A 749 -19.42 -2.30 -5.52
CA SER A 749 -18.68 -1.05 -5.31
C SER A 749 -18.16 -0.46 -6.63
N SER A 750 -17.89 0.86 -6.63
CA SER A 750 -16.94 1.47 -7.55
C SER A 750 -15.65 1.74 -6.79
N ASP A 751 -14.51 1.51 -7.44
CA ASP A 751 -13.16 1.63 -6.90
C ASP A 751 -12.27 2.44 -7.86
N PHE A 752 -11.00 2.62 -7.49
CA PHE A 752 -10.03 3.32 -8.34
C PHE A 752 -9.97 2.74 -9.77
N ILE A 753 -10.01 1.41 -9.91
CA ILE A 753 -9.91 0.75 -11.22
C ILE A 753 -11.11 1.08 -12.10
N LYS A 754 -12.34 0.96 -11.58
CA LYS A 754 -13.58 1.22 -12.33
C LYS A 754 -13.83 2.70 -12.64
N GLU A 755 -13.21 3.62 -11.90
CA GLU A 755 -13.31 5.07 -12.15
C GLU A 755 -12.22 5.60 -13.08
N TYR A 756 -10.96 5.16 -12.93
CA TYR A 756 -9.80 5.77 -13.60
C TYR A 756 -9.16 4.92 -14.72
N ILE A 757 -9.26 3.59 -14.68
CA ILE A 757 -8.46 2.70 -15.55
C ILE A 757 -9.33 1.86 -16.49
N PHE A 758 -10.25 1.07 -15.95
CA PHE A 758 -11.10 0.14 -16.70
C PHE A 758 -12.61 0.38 -16.39
N PRO A 759 -13.23 1.43 -16.98
CA PRO A 759 -14.64 1.72 -16.79
C PRO A 759 -15.55 0.55 -17.22
N GLY A 760 -16.36 0.04 -16.30
CA GLY A 760 -17.23 -1.12 -16.55
C GLY A 760 -16.56 -2.49 -16.34
N GLY A 761 -15.30 -2.54 -15.90
CA GLY A 761 -14.61 -3.78 -15.57
C GLY A 761 -15.20 -4.50 -14.35
N CYS A 762 -15.24 -5.83 -14.40
CA CYS A 762 -15.73 -6.70 -13.33
C CYS A 762 -14.89 -7.99 -13.28
N LEU A 763 -13.90 -8.03 -12.39
CA LEU A 763 -13.13 -9.23 -12.09
C LEU A 763 -14.05 -10.34 -11.56
N PRO A 764 -14.13 -11.53 -12.21
CA PRO A 764 -14.85 -12.68 -11.65
C PRO A 764 -14.13 -13.25 -10.42
N SER A 765 -14.81 -14.14 -9.70
CA SER A 765 -14.17 -15.15 -8.87
C SER A 765 -14.08 -16.48 -9.62
N LEU A 766 -13.21 -17.39 -9.17
CA LEU A 766 -13.13 -18.75 -9.74
C LEU A 766 -14.45 -19.51 -9.58
N ALA A 767 -15.15 -19.35 -8.45
CA ALA A 767 -16.47 -19.94 -8.18
C ALA A 767 -17.56 -19.39 -9.12
N ARG A 768 -17.64 -18.07 -9.30
CA ARG A 768 -18.58 -17.43 -10.25
C ARG A 768 -18.34 -17.92 -11.68
N LEU A 769 -17.08 -17.97 -12.11
CA LEU A 769 -16.69 -18.30 -13.48
C LEU A 769 -16.96 -19.78 -13.79
N THR A 770 -16.63 -20.69 -12.88
CA THR A 770 -16.96 -22.13 -13.02
C THR A 770 -18.47 -22.37 -12.95
N SER A 771 -19.21 -21.63 -12.12
CA SER A 771 -20.67 -21.68 -12.09
C SER A 771 -21.31 -21.23 -13.41
N ALA A 772 -20.89 -20.09 -13.97
CA ALA A 772 -21.37 -19.62 -15.27
C ALA A 772 -21.09 -20.63 -16.39
N MET A 773 -19.88 -21.22 -16.38
CA MET A 773 -19.42 -22.19 -17.37
C MET A 773 -20.21 -23.51 -17.33
N ALA A 774 -20.63 -23.97 -16.15
CA ALA A 774 -21.39 -25.21 -15.99
C ALA A 774 -22.70 -25.19 -16.79
N THR A 775 -23.38 -24.03 -16.86
CA THR A 775 -24.62 -23.83 -17.63
C THR A 775 -24.49 -24.13 -19.14
N SER A 776 -23.25 -24.18 -19.65
CA SER A 776 -22.90 -24.35 -21.06
C SER A 776 -22.29 -25.73 -21.37
N SER A 777 -22.58 -26.76 -20.57
CA SER A 777 -22.24 -28.18 -20.82
C SER A 777 -20.73 -28.46 -20.99
N ARG A 778 -19.92 -27.95 -20.05
CA ARG A 778 -18.46 -28.01 -20.09
C ARG A 778 -17.86 -28.53 -18.78
N LEU A 779 -16.66 -29.08 -18.88
CA LEU A 779 -15.84 -29.51 -17.76
C LEU A 779 -14.57 -28.65 -17.70
N VAL A 780 -14.12 -28.33 -16.49
CA VAL A 780 -12.75 -27.90 -16.20
C VAL A 780 -11.82 -29.11 -16.32
N GLU A 781 -10.84 -29.05 -17.21
CA GLU A 781 -9.74 -30.04 -17.23
C GLU A 781 -8.66 -29.66 -16.19
N HIS A 782 -8.23 -28.40 -16.18
CA HIS A 782 -7.06 -27.89 -15.47
C HIS A 782 -7.26 -26.43 -15.04
N VAL A 783 -6.79 -26.06 -13.85
CA VAL A 783 -6.70 -24.68 -13.31
C VAL A 783 -5.32 -24.45 -12.71
N GLU A 784 -4.66 -23.35 -13.09
CA GLU A 784 -3.34 -22.93 -12.55
C GLU A 784 -3.39 -21.44 -12.18
N ASN A 785 -2.91 -21.07 -10.99
CA ASN A 785 -2.90 -19.69 -10.50
C ASN A 785 -1.53 -19.01 -10.76
N ILE A 786 -1.44 -18.26 -11.86
CA ILE A 786 -0.27 -17.47 -12.22
C ILE A 786 -0.25 -16.08 -11.55
N GLY A 787 -1.11 -15.81 -10.57
CA GLY A 787 -1.31 -14.47 -9.98
C GLY A 787 -0.04 -13.79 -9.45
N ILE A 788 0.88 -14.53 -8.84
CA ILE A 788 2.14 -13.98 -8.31
C ILE A 788 3.08 -13.46 -9.42
N HIS A 789 2.97 -13.97 -10.65
CA HIS A 789 3.73 -13.46 -11.79
C HIS A 789 3.21 -12.09 -12.28
N TYR A 790 1.95 -11.75 -11.97
CA TYR A 790 1.40 -10.44 -12.32
C TYR A 790 2.03 -9.32 -11.48
N TYR A 791 2.38 -9.58 -10.21
CA TYR A 791 3.19 -8.67 -9.40
C TYR A 791 4.49 -8.26 -10.12
N GLN A 792 5.24 -9.24 -10.63
CA GLN A 792 6.50 -8.98 -11.33
C GLN A 792 6.27 -8.29 -12.69
N THR A 793 5.23 -8.70 -13.42
CA THR A 793 4.78 -8.02 -14.66
C THR A 793 4.55 -6.52 -14.41
N LEU A 794 3.80 -6.17 -13.35
CA LEU A 794 3.46 -4.79 -13.00
C LEU A 794 4.67 -3.98 -12.53
N LYS A 795 5.63 -4.58 -11.80
CA LYS A 795 6.90 -3.92 -11.45
C LYS A 795 7.74 -3.59 -12.68
N TYR A 796 7.82 -4.49 -13.67
CA TYR A 796 8.48 -4.19 -14.95
C TYR A 796 7.77 -3.06 -15.72
N TRP A 797 6.44 -3.09 -15.81
CA TRP A 797 5.68 -2.01 -16.45
C TRP A 797 5.88 -0.66 -15.75
N ARG A 798 5.78 -0.58 -14.41
CA ARG A 798 6.02 0.65 -13.65
C ARG A 798 7.43 1.19 -13.87
N LYS A 799 8.45 0.33 -13.77
CA LYS A 799 9.85 0.69 -14.02
C LYS A 799 10.03 1.28 -15.42
N ASN A 800 9.59 0.55 -16.45
CA ASN A 800 9.71 0.99 -17.85
C ASN A 800 8.98 2.32 -18.10
N PHE A 801 7.79 2.49 -17.52
CA PHE A 801 6.96 3.70 -17.65
C PHE A 801 7.65 4.92 -17.03
N LEU A 802 8.17 4.80 -15.80
CA LEU A 802 8.84 5.88 -15.09
C LEU A 802 10.21 6.23 -15.70
N GLU A 803 11.01 5.24 -16.10
CA GLU A 803 12.28 5.48 -16.84
C GLU A 803 12.05 6.27 -18.15
N LYS A 804 10.88 6.10 -18.77
CA LYS A 804 10.51 6.75 -20.04
C LYS A 804 9.54 7.93 -19.85
N GLN A 805 9.32 8.41 -18.62
CA GLN A 805 8.40 9.52 -18.29
C GLN A 805 8.56 10.74 -19.21
N ARG A 806 9.80 11.14 -19.54
CA ARG A 806 10.07 12.27 -20.44
C ARG A 806 9.51 12.07 -21.85
N LYS A 807 9.52 10.83 -22.37
CA LYS A 807 8.89 10.49 -23.66
C LYS A 807 7.38 10.52 -23.57
N ILE A 808 6.81 9.99 -22.47
CA ILE A 808 5.37 10.03 -22.19
C ILE A 808 4.85 11.48 -22.18
N ILE A 809 5.60 12.41 -21.56
CA ILE A 809 5.26 13.85 -21.58
C ILE A 809 5.32 14.42 -23.01
N SER A 810 6.32 14.04 -23.82
CA SER A 810 6.41 14.49 -25.22
C SER A 810 5.29 13.97 -26.14
N LEU A 811 4.58 12.90 -25.75
CA LEU A 811 3.35 12.43 -26.42
C LEU A 811 2.08 13.22 -26.00
N GLY A 812 2.21 14.24 -25.14
CA GLY A 812 1.10 15.10 -24.69
C GLY A 812 0.43 14.69 -23.38
N PHE A 813 0.89 13.61 -22.74
CA PHE A 813 0.41 13.22 -21.40
C PHE A 813 1.04 14.11 -20.31
N ASN A 814 0.34 14.31 -19.19
CA ASN A 814 0.77 15.21 -18.11
C ASN A 814 1.09 14.46 -16.80
N ASP A 815 1.64 15.15 -15.80
CA ASP A 815 2.05 14.51 -14.54
C ASP A 815 0.89 13.93 -13.72
N LYS A 816 -0.36 14.38 -13.94
CA LYS A 816 -1.53 13.71 -13.34
C LYS A 816 -1.76 12.34 -13.98
N PHE A 817 -1.69 12.25 -15.31
CA PHE A 817 -1.77 10.98 -16.04
C PHE A 817 -0.67 10.01 -15.58
N ILE A 818 0.57 10.50 -15.44
CA ILE A 818 1.70 9.71 -14.94
C ILE A 818 1.42 9.15 -13.54
N ARG A 819 0.96 9.98 -12.59
CA ARG A 819 0.60 9.52 -11.24
C ARG A 819 -0.62 8.60 -11.21
N THR A 820 -1.59 8.75 -12.12
CA THR A 820 -2.71 7.80 -12.26
C THR A 820 -2.21 6.42 -12.67
N TRP A 821 -1.28 6.32 -13.62
CA TRP A 821 -0.70 5.05 -14.07
C TRP A 821 0.27 4.46 -13.05
N GLU A 822 1.06 5.29 -12.38
CA GLU A 822 1.92 4.86 -11.27
C GLU A 822 1.09 4.24 -10.11
N TYR A 823 0.01 4.91 -9.71
CA TYR A 823 -0.94 4.42 -8.72
C TYR A 823 -1.60 3.11 -9.17
N TYR A 824 -1.98 2.99 -10.44
CA TYR A 824 -2.52 1.75 -11.01
C TYR A 824 -1.54 0.57 -10.89
N PHE A 825 -0.28 0.74 -11.30
CA PHE A 825 0.69 -0.35 -11.25
C PHE A 825 0.92 -0.83 -9.81
N ASP A 826 1.19 0.08 -8.86
CA ASP A 826 1.46 -0.30 -7.47
C ASP A 826 0.20 -0.81 -6.74
N TYR A 827 -0.99 -0.29 -7.05
CA TYR A 827 -2.26 -0.76 -6.49
C TYR A 827 -2.55 -2.21 -6.90
N CYS A 828 -2.42 -2.52 -8.20
CA CYS A 828 -2.58 -3.88 -8.68
C CYS A 828 -1.45 -4.80 -8.19
N ALA A 829 -0.20 -4.32 -8.16
CA ALA A 829 0.95 -5.10 -7.69
C ALA A 829 0.78 -5.50 -6.22
N ALA A 830 0.35 -4.58 -5.35
CA ALA A 830 0.01 -4.88 -3.95
C ALA A 830 -1.12 -5.93 -3.86
N GLY A 831 -2.15 -5.80 -4.68
CA GLY A 831 -3.27 -6.74 -4.77
C GLY A 831 -2.82 -8.18 -5.03
N PHE A 832 -1.96 -8.39 -6.03
CA PHE A 832 -1.38 -9.71 -6.33
C PHE A 832 -0.35 -10.17 -5.28
N LYS A 833 0.54 -9.30 -4.78
CA LYS A 833 1.59 -9.67 -3.81
C LYS A 833 1.04 -10.10 -2.45
N THR A 834 -0.17 -9.64 -2.12
CA THR A 834 -0.92 -10.03 -0.91
C THR A 834 -1.96 -11.12 -1.18
N HIS A 835 -1.98 -11.72 -2.37
CA HIS A 835 -2.96 -12.74 -2.79
C HIS A 835 -4.43 -12.28 -2.71
N THR A 836 -4.68 -10.96 -2.67
CA THR A 836 -6.02 -10.37 -2.68
C THR A 836 -6.58 -10.14 -4.09
N LEU A 837 -5.76 -10.43 -5.10
CA LEU A 837 -6.08 -10.72 -6.49
C LEU A 837 -5.35 -12.01 -6.90
N GLY A 838 -5.95 -12.82 -7.77
CA GLY A 838 -5.31 -13.97 -8.42
C GLY A 838 -5.43 -13.87 -9.95
N ASN A 839 -4.69 -14.67 -10.70
CA ASN A 839 -4.87 -14.77 -12.16
C ASN A 839 -4.81 -16.24 -12.57
N TYR A 840 -5.86 -16.76 -13.19
CA TYR A 840 -6.00 -18.18 -13.46
C TYR A 840 -5.91 -18.49 -14.95
N GLN A 841 -5.11 -19.49 -15.32
CA GLN A 841 -5.24 -20.18 -16.61
C GLN A 841 -6.12 -21.43 -16.43
N VAL A 842 -7.24 -21.48 -17.14
CA VAL A 842 -8.23 -22.57 -17.06
C VAL A 842 -8.49 -23.18 -18.44
N VAL A 843 -8.41 -24.51 -18.51
CA VAL A 843 -8.69 -25.30 -19.72
C VAL A 843 -10.06 -25.95 -19.57
N PHE A 844 -10.90 -25.82 -20.59
CA PHE A 844 -12.23 -26.41 -20.65
C PHE A 844 -12.43 -27.28 -21.89
N SER A 845 -13.06 -28.43 -21.72
CA SER A 845 -13.53 -29.29 -22.81
C SER A 845 -15.01 -29.60 -22.65
N ARG A 846 -15.62 -30.18 -23.69
CA ARG A 846 -16.86 -30.94 -23.49
C ARG A 846 -16.55 -32.26 -22.77
N PRO A 847 -17.47 -32.78 -21.94
CA PRO A 847 -17.32 -34.10 -21.37
C PRO A 847 -17.25 -35.16 -22.50
N GLY A 848 -16.21 -36.01 -22.47
CA GLY A 848 -16.02 -37.07 -23.47
C GLY A 848 -15.33 -36.67 -24.76
N ASN A 849 -14.78 -35.45 -24.86
CA ASN A 849 -13.96 -35.02 -26.00
C ASN A 849 -12.79 -36.01 -26.23
N VAL A 850 -12.68 -36.60 -27.42
CA VAL A 850 -11.62 -37.60 -27.70
C VAL A 850 -10.23 -36.98 -27.89
N VAL A 851 -10.14 -35.70 -28.24
CA VAL A 851 -8.88 -34.95 -28.30
C VAL A 851 -8.39 -34.55 -26.90
N ALA A 852 -9.29 -34.56 -25.91
CA ALA A 852 -8.86 -34.46 -24.53
C ALA A 852 -8.07 -35.71 -24.08
N LEU A 853 -8.42 -36.93 -24.56
CA LEU A 853 -7.90 -38.24 -24.09
C LEU A 853 -6.38 -38.37 -23.98
N SER A 854 -5.60 -37.69 -24.82
CA SER A 854 -4.14 -37.74 -24.81
C SER A 854 -3.55 -37.39 -23.45
N ASN A 855 -2.53 -38.12 -22.99
CA ASN A 855 -1.72 -37.72 -21.84
C ASN A 855 -1.05 -36.35 -22.12
N PRO A 856 -1.32 -35.29 -21.34
CA PRO A 856 -0.70 -33.98 -21.56
C PRO A 856 0.78 -33.95 -21.17
N TYR A 857 1.23 -34.83 -20.27
CA TYR A 857 2.57 -34.75 -19.66
C TYR A 857 3.42 -35.96 -20.02
N LYS A 858 4.39 -35.75 -20.91
CA LYS A 858 5.50 -36.69 -21.13
C LYS A 858 6.64 -36.53 -20.12
N SER A 859 6.49 -35.66 -19.11
CA SER A 859 7.62 -35.22 -18.28
C SER A 859 7.24 -34.78 -16.85
N SER A 860 6.71 -35.70 -16.02
CA SER A 860 7.05 -35.81 -14.59
C SER A 860 6.52 -37.12 -13.93
N PRO A 861 7.10 -37.61 -12.80
CA PRO A 861 6.80 -38.93 -12.17
C PRO A 861 6.03 -38.85 -10.83
N SER A 862 5.13 -39.81 -10.46
CA SER A 862 3.89 -39.71 -9.60
C SER A 862 3.82 -40.29 -8.13
N ALA A 863 3.16 -39.58 -7.17
CA ALA A 863 3.18 -39.80 -5.70
C ALA A 863 2.04 -39.10 -4.91
N GLU A 864 1.80 -39.55 -3.67
CA GLU A 864 0.44 -39.56 -3.10
C GLU A 864 0.36 -39.36 -1.57
N MET A 865 -0.69 -38.67 -1.12
CA MET A 865 -1.56 -39.07 -0.01
C MET A 865 -2.88 -38.30 -0.10
N ILE A 866 -4.03 -38.98 0.06
CA ILE A 866 -5.37 -38.37 0.06
C ILE A 866 -6.24 -39.05 1.12
N GLU A 867 -6.87 -38.26 1.99
CA GLU A 867 -8.03 -38.68 2.78
C GLU A 867 -9.33 -38.24 2.09
N ALA A 868 -10.37 -39.06 2.16
CA ALA A 868 -11.66 -38.80 1.52
C ALA A 868 -12.67 -38.24 2.54
N VAL A 869 -13.09 -37.00 2.33
CA VAL A 869 -14.00 -36.27 3.22
C VAL A 869 -15.39 -36.18 2.58
N GLY A 870 -16.40 -36.70 3.26
CA GLY A 870 -17.80 -36.55 2.84
C GLY A 870 -18.31 -35.12 3.05
N HIS A 871 -19.26 -34.66 2.24
CA HIS A 871 -19.86 -33.31 2.31
C HIS A 871 -20.19 -32.83 3.74
N GLU A 872 -20.72 -33.72 4.59
CA GLU A 872 -21.07 -33.47 6.00
C GLU A 872 -19.89 -33.03 6.89
N TYR A 873 -18.65 -33.26 6.44
CA TYR A 873 -17.40 -32.97 7.15
C TYR A 873 -16.47 -32.01 6.38
N MET A 874 -16.88 -31.45 5.23
CA MET A 874 -16.02 -30.59 4.41
C MET A 874 -15.61 -29.29 5.13
N GLU A 875 -16.53 -28.69 5.89
CA GLU A 875 -16.22 -27.50 6.72
C GLU A 875 -15.30 -27.87 7.89
N GLU A 876 -15.48 -29.04 8.52
CA GLU A 876 -14.60 -29.53 9.58
C GLU A 876 -13.20 -29.91 9.06
N PHE A 877 -13.08 -30.46 7.85
CA PHE A 877 -11.81 -30.77 7.21
C PHE A 877 -11.01 -29.52 6.86
N PHE A 878 -11.64 -28.51 6.25
CA PHE A 878 -10.96 -27.24 6.00
C PHE A 878 -10.62 -26.53 7.31
N GLY A 879 -11.49 -26.58 8.32
CA GLY A 879 -11.17 -26.11 9.69
C GLY A 879 -10.00 -26.87 10.35
N CYS A 880 -9.89 -28.17 10.11
CA CYS A 880 -8.75 -28.99 10.56
C CYS A 880 -7.46 -28.57 9.83
N CYS A 881 -7.52 -28.40 8.50
CA CYS A 881 -6.39 -27.88 7.71
C CYS A 881 -5.96 -26.47 8.18
N GLU A 882 -6.90 -25.56 8.45
CA GLU A 882 -6.64 -24.22 9.01
C GLU A 882 -6.04 -24.26 10.44
N SER A 883 -6.13 -25.40 11.14
CA SER A 883 -5.58 -25.61 12.49
C SER A 883 -4.19 -26.27 12.50
N VAL A 884 -3.86 -27.05 11.45
CA VAL A 884 -2.58 -27.77 11.32
C VAL A 884 -1.58 -26.99 10.46
N LEU A 885 -2.05 -26.21 9.48
CA LEU A 885 -1.21 -25.36 8.65
C LEU A 885 -0.83 -24.07 9.39
N ALA A 886 0.40 -23.59 9.14
CA ALA A 886 0.83 -22.25 9.56
C ALA A 886 0.06 -21.15 8.81
N GLU A 887 0.19 -19.90 9.25
CA GLU A 887 -0.55 -18.72 8.74
C GLU A 887 -0.46 -18.46 7.22
N ASN A 888 0.41 -19.16 6.48
CA ASN A 888 0.52 -19.10 5.00
C ASN A 888 0.78 -20.50 4.39
N GLY A 889 0.10 -21.55 4.87
CA GLY A 889 0.26 -22.91 4.34
C GLY A 889 -0.40 -23.11 2.97
N ILE A 890 0.39 -23.45 1.95
CA ILE A 890 -0.12 -23.82 0.62
C ILE A 890 -0.79 -25.20 0.71
N LEU A 891 -2.05 -25.29 0.27
CA LEU A 891 -2.83 -26.52 0.26
C LEU A 891 -3.11 -26.96 -1.18
N VAL A 892 -2.27 -27.84 -1.71
CA VAL A 892 -2.50 -28.50 -3.01
C VAL A 892 -3.63 -29.51 -2.83
N LEU A 893 -4.74 -29.32 -3.55
CA LEU A 893 -5.94 -30.13 -3.41
C LEU A 893 -6.18 -31.02 -4.62
N GLN A 894 -6.25 -32.32 -4.38
CA GLN A 894 -6.65 -33.34 -5.34
C GLN A 894 -8.00 -33.91 -4.89
N PHE A 895 -9.03 -33.75 -5.71
CA PHE A 895 -10.40 -34.12 -5.36
C PHE A 895 -11.21 -34.53 -6.58
N THR A 896 -12.38 -35.12 -6.32
CA THR A 896 -13.35 -35.47 -7.35
C THR A 896 -14.69 -34.84 -7.09
N SER A 897 -15.23 -34.26 -8.15
CA SER A 897 -16.49 -33.57 -8.16
C SER A 897 -17.47 -34.18 -9.15
N ILE A 898 -18.74 -34.30 -8.75
CA ILE A 898 -19.86 -34.47 -9.68
C ILE A 898 -20.36 -33.11 -10.18
N PRO A 899 -20.95 -33.00 -11.39
CA PRO A 899 -21.67 -31.80 -11.80
C PRO A 899 -22.79 -31.45 -10.81
N GLU A 900 -22.94 -30.17 -10.46
CA GLU A 900 -23.89 -29.70 -9.44
C GLU A 900 -25.33 -30.19 -9.70
N GLU A 901 -25.73 -30.22 -10.98
CA GLU A 901 -27.03 -30.69 -11.47
C GLU A 901 -27.42 -32.12 -11.05
N ARG A 902 -26.45 -32.93 -10.59
CA ARG A 902 -26.66 -34.33 -10.17
C ARG A 902 -26.39 -34.57 -8.68
N TYR A 903 -26.14 -33.53 -7.89
CA TYR A 903 -25.74 -33.67 -6.49
C TYR A 903 -26.86 -34.20 -5.56
N ASP A 904 -28.06 -33.64 -5.64
CA ASP A 904 -29.14 -34.00 -4.71
C ASP A 904 -29.77 -35.38 -4.97
N GLU A 905 -29.57 -35.96 -6.17
CA GLU A 905 -29.90 -37.36 -6.47
C GLU A 905 -28.93 -38.33 -5.76
N TYR A 906 -27.65 -37.97 -5.69
CA TYR A 906 -26.59 -38.78 -5.08
C TYR A 906 -26.68 -38.79 -3.54
N ARG A 907 -27.06 -37.66 -2.93
CA ARG A 907 -27.11 -37.50 -1.46
C ARG A 907 -28.02 -38.50 -0.71
N GLN A 908 -29.05 -39.03 -1.37
CA GLN A 908 -30.16 -39.74 -0.70
C GLN A 908 -29.92 -41.24 -0.43
N SER A 909 -28.74 -41.79 -0.75
CA SER A 909 -28.49 -43.25 -0.80
C SER A 909 -27.62 -43.83 0.35
N SER A 910 -27.63 -43.18 1.53
CA SER A 910 -26.60 -43.26 2.57
C SER A 910 -26.09 -44.65 3.01
N ASP A 911 -26.79 -45.38 3.88
CA ASP A 911 -26.06 -46.06 4.98
C ASP A 911 -25.39 -47.39 4.64
N PHE A 912 -26.07 -48.32 3.94
CA PHE A 912 -25.44 -49.59 3.54
C PHE A 912 -24.25 -49.37 2.61
N ILE A 913 -24.31 -48.31 1.78
CA ILE A 913 -23.24 -47.90 0.89
C ILE A 913 -22.07 -47.33 1.71
N LYS A 914 -22.34 -46.40 2.64
CA LYS A 914 -21.35 -45.78 3.54
C LYS A 914 -20.63 -46.77 4.49
N GLU A 915 -21.15 -47.96 4.78
CA GLU A 915 -20.49 -48.95 5.66
C GLU A 915 -19.81 -50.11 4.89
N TYR A 916 -20.47 -50.65 3.86
CA TYR A 916 -20.04 -51.89 3.20
C TYR A 916 -19.37 -51.70 1.84
N ILE A 917 -19.68 -50.64 1.10
CA ILE A 917 -19.31 -50.49 -0.32
C ILE A 917 -18.28 -49.37 -0.54
N PHE A 918 -18.60 -48.16 -0.06
CA PHE A 918 -17.71 -46.99 -0.10
C PHE A 918 -17.61 -46.39 1.32
N PRO A 919 -16.72 -46.93 2.18
CA PRO A 919 -16.60 -46.50 3.57
C PRO A 919 -16.49 -44.97 3.73
N GLY A 920 -17.52 -44.35 4.32
CA GLY A 920 -17.59 -42.91 4.64
C GLY A 920 -17.88 -41.91 3.50
N GLY A 921 -18.07 -42.36 2.25
CA GLY A 921 -18.08 -41.45 1.09
C GLY A 921 -19.37 -40.63 0.88
N CYS A 922 -19.22 -39.33 0.60
CA CYS A 922 -20.26 -38.49 -0.03
C CYS A 922 -19.61 -37.37 -0.88
N LEU A 923 -19.63 -37.51 -2.22
CA LEU A 923 -18.91 -36.64 -3.17
C LEU A 923 -19.58 -35.24 -3.35
N PRO A 924 -18.86 -34.13 -3.12
CA PRO A 924 -19.31 -32.78 -3.47
C PRO A 924 -19.20 -32.47 -4.98
N SER A 925 -19.57 -31.26 -5.39
CA SER A 925 -19.30 -30.70 -6.71
C SER A 925 -18.10 -29.73 -6.68
N LEU A 926 -17.56 -29.35 -7.84
CA LEU A 926 -16.48 -28.35 -7.92
C LEU A 926 -16.97 -27.00 -7.35
N ALA A 927 -18.20 -26.60 -7.70
CA ALA A 927 -18.84 -25.40 -7.19
C ALA A 927 -18.96 -25.44 -5.64
N ARG A 928 -19.36 -26.58 -5.07
CA ARG A 928 -19.44 -26.77 -3.61
C ARG A 928 -18.08 -26.80 -2.93
N ILE A 929 -17.04 -27.35 -3.58
CA ILE A 929 -15.66 -27.28 -3.06
C ILE A 929 -15.20 -25.83 -3.06
N THR A 930 -15.33 -25.09 -4.17
CA THR A 930 -14.96 -23.67 -4.20
C THR A 930 -15.77 -22.82 -3.22
N SER A 931 -17.03 -23.17 -2.94
CA SER A 931 -17.88 -22.51 -1.95
C SER A 931 -17.44 -22.82 -0.50
N ALA A 932 -17.15 -24.08 -0.18
CA ALA A 932 -16.62 -24.49 1.12
C ALA A 932 -15.18 -24.00 1.38
N MET A 933 -14.40 -23.72 0.33
CA MET A 933 -13.12 -23.02 0.46
C MET A 933 -13.30 -21.51 0.66
N ALA A 934 -14.31 -20.91 0.03
CA ALA A 934 -14.63 -19.47 0.15
C ALA A 934 -15.13 -19.06 1.55
N THR A 935 -15.51 -20.02 2.41
CA THR A 935 -15.79 -19.76 3.83
C THR A 935 -14.54 -19.87 4.72
N SER A 936 -13.47 -20.50 4.25
CA SER A 936 -12.15 -20.49 4.89
C SER A 936 -11.42 -19.16 4.61
N SER A 937 -10.55 -18.75 5.53
CA SER A 937 -9.87 -17.45 5.49
C SER A 937 -8.35 -17.53 5.32
N ARG A 938 -7.79 -18.75 5.38
CA ARG A 938 -6.33 -19.01 5.37
C ARG A 938 -5.85 -19.90 4.23
N LEU A 939 -6.75 -20.52 3.47
CA LEU A 939 -6.41 -21.50 2.44
C LEU A 939 -6.47 -20.86 1.05
N SER A 940 -5.44 -21.11 0.23
CA SER A 940 -5.41 -20.71 -1.17
C SER A 940 -5.05 -21.91 -2.04
N VAL A 941 -5.65 -21.97 -3.23
CA VAL A 941 -5.41 -23.02 -4.21
C VAL A 941 -4.53 -22.46 -5.33
N GLU A 942 -3.35 -23.04 -5.49
CA GLU A 942 -2.46 -22.70 -6.60
C GLU A 942 -2.81 -23.51 -7.86
N HIS A 943 -3.36 -24.72 -7.69
CA HIS A 943 -3.54 -25.68 -8.78
C HIS A 943 -4.76 -26.59 -8.54
N VAL A 944 -5.57 -26.84 -9.58
CA VAL A 944 -6.66 -27.86 -9.58
C VAL A 944 -6.59 -28.67 -10.87
N GLU A 945 -6.58 -29.99 -10.71
CA GLU A 945 -6.39 -30.97 -11.78
C GLU A 945 -7.55 -31.98 -11.76
N SER A 946 -8.14 -32.29 -12.92
CA SER A 946 -9.26 -33.24 -13.01
C SER A 946 -8.74 -34.68 -13.14
N ILE A 947 -8.93 -35.53 -12.14
CA ILE A 947 -7.93 -36.56 -11.82
C ILE A 947 -8.13 -38.03 -12.35
N GLY A 948 -8.92 -38.35 -13.39
CA GLY A 948 -9.27 -39.73 -13.85
C GLY A 948 -8.33 -40.98 -13.80
N ILE A 949 -7.19 -41.07 -14.50
CA ILE A 949 -6.66 -42.37 -15.00
C ILE A 949 -6.22 -43.38 -13.90
N HIS A 950 -5.90 -42.94 -12.69
CA HIS A 950 -5.34 -43.77 -11.61
C HIS A 950 -6.33 -43.92 -10.42
N PHE A 951 -7.63 -43.55 -10.49
CA PHE A 951 -8.61 -44.20 -9.57
C PHE A 951 -8.83 -45.68 -9.92
N ILE A 952 -8.36 -46.10 -11.09
CA ILE A 952 -8.33 -47.49 -11.53
C ILE A 952 -7.71 -48.39 -10.44
N PRO A 953 -6.60 -47.99 -9.79
CA PRO A 953 -6.19 -48.37 -8.43
C PRO A 953 -7.25 -48.35 -7.31
N THR A 954 -7.82 -47.21 -6.90
CA THR A 954 -8.75 -47.12 -5.75
C THR A 954 -9.93 -48.06 -5.85
N LEU A 955 -10.48 -48.23 -7.05
CA LEU A 955 -11.63 -49.09 -7.28
C LEU A 955 -11.25 -50.55 -7.08
N LYS A 956 -10.02 -50.95 -7.40
CA LYS A 956 -9.46 -52.26 -7.04
C LYS A 956 -9.23 -52.38 -5.53
N TYR A 957 -8.97 -51.28 -4.80
CA TYR A 957 -8.93 -51.31 -3.33
C TYR A 957 -10.31 -51.53 -2.72
N TRP A 958 -11.29 -50.69 -3.07
CA TRP A 958 -12.63 -50.83 -2.52
C TRP A 958 -13.27 -52.15 -2.92
N ARG A 959 -13.03 -52.65 -4.14
CA ARG A 959 -13.34 -54.02 -4.55
C ARG A 959 -12.72 -55.07 -3.62
N LYS A 960 -11.41 -54.97 -3.34
CA LYS A 960 -10.70 -55.89 -2.43
C LYS A 960 -11.28 -55.83 -1.00
N ASN A 961 -11.56 -54.63 -0.49
CA ASN A 961 -12.11 -54.42 0.87
C ASN A 961 -13.57 -54.91 1.01
N PHE A 962 -14.40 -54.68 -0.02
CA PHE A 962 -15.76 -55.21 -0.13
C PHE A 962 -15.77 -56.75 -0.15
N LEU A 963 -14.83 -57.36 -0.89
CA LEU A 963 -14.63 -58.83 -0.91
C LEU A 963 -14.07 -59.36 0.42
N GLU A 964 -13.19 -58.63 1.11
CA GLU A 964 -12.72 -59.01 2.46
C GLU A 964 -13.87 -58.97 3.49
N LYS A 965 -14.84 -58.05 3.32
CA LYS A 965 -16.10 -58.01 4.08
C LYS A 965 -17.14 -59.06 3.64
N GLN A 966 -16.89 -59.88 2.61
CA GLN A 966 -17.88 -60.79 1.98
C GLN A 966 -18.65 -61.62 3.01
N ARG A 967 -17.97 -62.30 3.96
CA ARG A 967 -18.64 -63.14 4.96
C ARG A 967 -19.68 -62.38 5.79
N LYS A 968 -19.40 -61.11 6.13
CA LYS A 968 -20.31 -60.24 6.88
C LYS A 968 -21.48 -59.78 5.99
N ILE A 969 -21.21 -59.43 4.73
CA ILE A 969 -22.23 -59.10 3.71
C ILE A 969 -23.16 -60.30 3.44
N THR A 970 -22.64 -61.52 3.39
CA THR A 970 -23.43 -62.76 3.27
C THR A 970 -24.28 -63.02 4.52
N SER A 971 -23.77 -62.72 5.72
CA SER A 971 -24.56 -62.81 6.95
C SER A 971 -25.74 -61.82 7.01
N LEU A 972 -25.68 -60.71 6.23
CA LEU A 972 -26.80 -59.78 6.01
C LEU A 972 -27.78 -60.25 4.91
N GLY A 973 -27.67 -61.51 4.46
CA GLY A 973 -28.60 -62.15 3.52
C GLY A 973 -28.32 -61.88 2.03
N PHE A 974 -27.17 -61.31 1.70
CA PHE A 974 -26.76 -61.08 0.30
C PHE A 974 -25.98 -62.28 -0.26
N ASN A 975 -26.53 -62.92 -1.29
CA ASN A 975 -25.91 -64.10 -1.91
C ASN A 975 -24.65 -63.76 -2.72
N ASP A 976 -23.85 -64.79 -2.99
CA ASP A 976 -22.54 -64.70 -3.64
C ASP A 976 -22.52 -63.99 -5.02
N LYS A 977 -23.67 -63.89 -5.71
CA LYS A 977 -23.75 -63.13 -6.96
C LYS A 977 -23.94 -61.64 -6.75
N PHE A 978 -24.59 -61.21 -5.66
CA PHE A 978 -24.61 -59.79 -5.26
C PHE A 978 -23.19 -59.29 -4.96
N ILE A 979 -22.33 -60.17 -4.43
CA ILE A 979 -20.91 -59.86 -4.24
C ILE A 979 -20.18 -59.76 -5.60
N ARG A 980 -20.29 -60.77 -6.48
CA ARG A 980 -19.71 -60.74 -7.86
C ARG A 980 -20.29 -59.64 -8.77
N THR A 981 -21.39 -59.01 -8.36
CA THR A 981 -22.07 -57.90 -9.04
C THR A 981 -21.36 -56.58 -8.80
N TRP A 982 -21.15 -56.25 -7.53
CA TRP A 982 -20.36 -55.09 -7.15
C TRP A 982 -18.89 -55.26 -7.57
N GLU A 983 -18.38 -56.48 -7.52
CA GLU A 983 -17.08 -56.84 -8.08
C GLU A 983 -16.91 -56.34 -9.53
N TYR A 984 -17.91 -56.54 -10.40
CA TYR A 984 -17.87 -56.00 -11.76
C TYR A 984 -18.15 -54.50 -11.82
N TYR A 985 -18.99 -53.93 -10.95
CA TYR A 985 -19.20 -52.48 -10.90
C TYR A 985 -17.87 -51.72 -10.71
N PHE A 986 -16.97 -52.21 -9.85
CA PHE A 986 -15.65 -51.59 -9.68
C PHE A 986 -14.79 -51.67 -10.96
N ASP A 987 -14.83 -52.79 -11.68
CA ASP A 987 -14.11 -52.96 -12.95
C ASP A 987 -14.75 -52.12 -14.09
N TYR A 988 -16.08 -51.99 -14.14
CA TYR A 988 -16.84 -51.08 -15.02
C TYR A 988 -16.46 -49.62 -14.74
N ALA A 989 -16.47 -49.23 -13.47
CA ALA A 989 -16.13 -47.88 -13.06
C ALA A 989 -14.70 -47.57 -13.49
N ALA A 990 -13.74 -48.46 -13.23
CA ALA A 990 -12.35 -48.31 -13.65
C ALA A 990 -12.17 -48.23 -15.17
N ALA A 991 -13.02 -48.88 -15.97
CA ALA A 991 -13.04 -48.65 -17.42
C ALA A 991 -13.55 -47.25 -17.76
N GLY A 992 -14.59 -46.78 -17.05
CA GLY A 992 -15.04 -45.39 -17.07
C GLY A 992 -13.90 -44.42 -16.75
N PHE A 993 -13.24 -44.55 -15.61
CA PHE A 993 -12.08 -43.73 -15.21
C PHE A 993 -10.86 -43.83 -16.15
N LYS A 994 -10.90 -44.67 -17.21
CA LYS A 994 -9.85 -44.75 -18.23
C LYS A 994 -10.20 -43.99 -19.51
N THR A 995 -11.45 -44.02 -19.94
CA THR A 995 -11.89 -43.54 -21.27
C THR A 995 -12.12 -42.04 -21.34
N ARG A 996 -11.45 -41.28 -20.47
CA ARG A 996 -11.96 -40.06 -19.83
C ARG A 996 -13.06 -40.31 -18.80
N THR A 997 -13.92 -41.29 -18.94
CA THR A 997 -15.33 -41.04 -18.65
C THR A 997 -15.89 -41.12 -17.20
N LEU A 998 -15.04 -41.09 -16.18
CA LEU A 998 -15.28 -40.73 -14.75
C LEU A 998 -13.93 -40.15 -14.23
N GLY A 999 -13.85 -39.24 -13.25
CA GLY A 999 -12.56 -38.60 -12.87
C GLY A 999 -12.10 -38.67 -11.40
N ASN A 1000 -10.96 -39.32 -11.03
CA ASN A 1000 -10.30 -39.39 -9.68
C ASN A 1000 -8.89 -40.11 -9.69
N TYR A 1001 -7.92 -39.87 -8.76
CA TYR A 1001 -6.52 -40.45 -8.76
C TYR A 1001 -6.04 -41.23 -7.50
N GLN A 1002 -5.12 -42.23 -7.66
CA GLN A 1002 -4.48 -43.07 -6.60
C GLN A 1002 -3.49 -44.20 -7.11
N PHE A 1003 -2.79 -44.98 -6.26
CA PHE A 1003 -2.07 -46.24 -6.61
C PHE A 1003 -2.09 -47.42 -5.57
N THR A 1004 -1.75 -48.66 -6.02
CA THR A 1004 -1.99 -50.01 -5.40
C THR A 1004 -1.15 -51.19 -6.03
N SER A 1005 -1.17 -52.48 -5.57
CA SER A 1005 -1.31 -53.79 -6.36
C SER A 1005 -0.85 -55.14 -5.66
N ILE A 1006 -1.39 -56.37 -5.99
CA ILE A 1006 -1.23 -57.75 -5.33
C ILE A 1006 -0.22 -58.76 -5.97
N PRO A 1007 0.07 -59.91 -5.32
CA PRO A 1007 0.78 -61.08 -5.90
C PRO A 1007 -0.05 -61.95 -6.88
N GLU A 1008 0.60 -62.81 -7.66
CA GLU A 1008 -0.03 -63.45 -8.84
C GLU A 1008 -0.97 -64.65 -8.57
N GLU A 1009 -1.13 -65.08 -7.32
CA GLU A 1009 -1.42 -66.49 -6.96
C GLU A 1009 -2.84 -67.05 -7.22
N ARG A 1010 -3.74 -66.33 -7.92
CA ARG A 1010 -5.15 -66.76 -8.14
C ARG A 1010 -5.67 -66.58 -9.58
N TYR A 1011 -4.80 -66.71 -10.58
CA TYR A 1011 -5.13 -66.36 -11.96
C TYR A 1011 -6.29 -67.19 -12.58
N ASP A 1012 -6.39 -68.49 -12.27
CA ASP A 1012 -7.36 -69.40 -12.91
C ASP A 1012 -8.79 -69.36 -12.34
N GLU A 1013 -8.98 -69.07 -11.05
CA GLU A 1013 -10.33 -69.02 -10.42
C GLU A 1013 -11.24 -67.96 -11.10
N TYR A 1014 -10.65 -66.89 -11.62
CA TYR A 1014 -11.35 -65.82 -12.33
C TYR A 1014 -12.09 -66.28 -13.61
N ARG A 1015 -11.65 -67.39 -14.23
CA ARG A 1015 -12.09 -67.77 -15.58
C ARG A 1015 -13.58 -68.15 -15.65
N GLN A 1016 -14.12 -68.77 -14.60
CA GLN A 1016 -15.55 -69.15 -14.57
C GLN A 1016 -16.48 -67.97 -14.26
N SER A 1017 -16.14 -67.13 -13.27
CA SER A 1017 -16.89 -65.90 -12.97
C SER A 1017 -16.92 -64.95 -14.17
N SER A 1018 -15.80 -64.85 -14.90
CA SER A 1018 -15.72 -64.06 -16.14
C SER A 1018 -16.74 -64.52 -17.17
N ASN A 1019 -16.88 -65.83 -17.41
CA ASN A 1019 -17.83 -66.37 -18.38
C ASN A 1019 -19.29 -66.10 -17.98
N PHE A 1020 -19.69 -66.36 -16.73
CA PHE A 1020 -21.06 -66.07 -16.31
C PHE A 1020 -21.41 -64.59 -16.51
N ILE A 1021 -20.52 -63.67 -16.15
CA ILE A 1021 -20.76 -62.24 -16.36
C ILE A 1021 -20.81 -61.92 -17.86
N LYS A 1022 -19.87 -62.45 -18.66
CA LYS A 1022 -19.80 -62.31 -20.13
C LYS A 1022 -20.99 -62.88 -20.90
N GLU A 1023 -21.80 -63.73 -20.29
CA GLU A 1023 -22.92 -64.41 -20.95
C GLU A 1023 -24.28 -63.84 -20.49
N TYR A 1024 -24.41 -63.47 -19.20
CA TYR A 1024 -25.70 -63.18 -18.59
C TYR A 1024 -25.89 -61.76 -18.02
N ILE A 1025 -24.83 -60.98 -17.75
CA ILE A 1025 -24.97 -59.61 -17.18
C ILE A 1025 -24.26 -58.57 -18.05
N PHE A 1026 -22.98 -58.79 -18.36
CA PHE A 1026 -22.13 -57.89 -19.15
C PHE A 1026 -21.17 -58.67 -20.05
N PRO A 1027 -21.53 -58.94 -21.31
CA PRO A 1027 -20.59 -59.38 -22.36
C PRO A 1027 -19.33 -58.48 -22.46
N GLY A 1028 -18.26 -58.84 -21.72
CA GLY A 1028 -17.18 -57.91 -21.33
C GLY A 1028 -15.88 -58.53 -20.74
N GLY A 1029 -15.53 -58.24 -19.47
CA GLY A 1029 -14.14 -58.29 -18.91
C GLY A 1029 -13.87 -59.06 -17.58
N CYS A 1030 -12.72 -58.80 -16.92
CA CYS A 1030 -12.27 -59.26 -15.56
C CYS A 1030 -10.89 -58.64 -15.11
N LEU A 1031 -10.50 -58.70 -13.81
CA LEU A 1031 -9.26 -58.10 -13.22
C LEU A 1031 -8.79 -58.69 -11.84
N PRO A 1032 -7.48 -58.59 -11.44
CA PRO A 1032 -6.95 -58.81 -10.07
C PRO A 1032 -6.39 -57.53 -9.33
N SER A 1033 -5.61 -57.68 -8.23
CA SER A 1033 -5.87 -57.02 -6.90
C SER A 1033 -4.75 -56.09 -6.27
N LEU A 1034 -4.64 -55.91 -4.92
CA LEU A 1034 -3.92 -54.80 -4.20
C LEU A 1034 -2.59 -54.94 -3.34
N ALA A 1035 -2.14 -56.07 -2.76
CA ALA A 1035 -1.06 -56.13 -1.73
C ALA A 1035 0.24 -56.97 -2.00
N ARG A 1036 1.11 -56.52 -2.92
CA ARG A 1036 2.55 -56.86 -3.19
C ARG A 1036 3.35 -55.56 -3.39
N ILE A 1037 2.74 -54.54 -4.01
CA ILE A 1037 3.30 -53.18 -4.15
C ILE A 1037 3.34 -52.41 -2.81
N THR A 1038 2.55 -52.81 -1.81
CA THR A 1038 2.63 -52.24 -0.45
C THR A 1038 4.02 -52.39 0.20
N SER A 1039 4.83 -53.36 -0.25
CA SER A 1039 6.22 -53.53 0.18
C SER A 1039 7.23 -52.68 -0.62
N ALA A 1040 6.84 -52.10 -1.76
CA ALA A 1040 7.74 -51.38 -2.67
C ALA A 1040 7.68 -49.84 -2.47
N MET A 1041 6.49 -49.31 -2.15
CA MET A 1041 6.25 -47.85 -2.13
C MET A 1041 6.93 -47.10 -0.98
N ALA A 1042 7.49 -47.79 0.01
CA ALA A 1042 8.16 -47.19 1.18
C ALA A 1042 9.50 -46.48 0.88
N THR A 1043 9.78 -46.07 -0.36
CA THR A 1043 11.13 -45.65 -0.80
C THR A 1043 11.24 -44.47 -1.80
N SER A 1044 10.16 -43.87 -2.35
CA SER A 1044 10.30 -42.76 -3.35
C SER A 1044 9.07 -41.79 -3.49
N LEU A 1045 9.21 -40.71 -4.29
CA LEU A 1045 8.47 -39.40 -4.22
C LEU A 1045 8.03 -38.82 -5.61
N ARG A 1046 7.19 -37.73 -5.60
CA ARG A 1046 6.74 -36.74 -6.68
C ARG A 1046 5.48 -37.11 -7.55
N PHE A 1047 4.59 -36.17 -8.06
CA PHE A 1047 3.49 -36.05 -9.18
C PHE A 1047 2.07 -36.78 -9.30
N VAL A 1048 1.29 -36.51 -10.40
CA VAL A 1048 -0.20 -36.56 -10.69
C VAL A 1048 -0.54 -36.83 -12.22
N GLU A 1049 -1.82 -36.87 -12.68
CA GLU A 1049 -2.50 -36.04 -13.78
C GLU A 1049 -3.42 -36.61 -14.96
N HIS A 1050 -4.67 -36.07 -15.07
CA HIS A 1050 -5.89 -36.14 -15.94
C HIS A 1050 -7.07 -37.19 -15.90
N VAL A 1051 -8.35 -36.84 -16.34
CA VAL A 1051 -9.44 -37.60 -17.13
C VAL A 1051 -11.00 -37.50 -16.70
N GLU A 1052 -12.01 -37.06 -17.54
CA GLU A 1052 -13.55 -37.01 -17.37
C GLU A 1052 -14.41 -36.90 -18.72
N ASN A 1053 -15.66 -37.33 -19.13
CA ASN A 1053 -16.93 -38.10 -18.76
C ASN A 1053 -17.55 -38.84 -20.04
N ILE A 1054 -18.69 -39.63 -20.04
CA ILE A 1054 -19.30 -40.36 -21.25
C ILE A 1054 -20.79 -40.14 -21.57
N GLY A 1055 -21.69 -40.76 -20.80
CA GLY A 1055 -23.10 -40.99 -21.13
C GLY A 1055 -23.47 -42.05 -22.20
N ILE A 1056 -23.56 -41.61 -23.45
CA ILE A 1056 -24.63 -42.04 -24.37
C ILE A 1056 -24.53 -43.52 -24.84
N HIS A 1057 -23.33 -44.05 -25.10
CA HIS A 1057 -23.19 -45.45 -25.50
C HIS A 1057 -23.63 -46.42 -24.40
N TYR A 1058 -23.45 -46.07 -23.12
CA TYR A 1058 -23.97 -46.91 -22.04
C TYR A 1058 -25.49 -46.89 -21.97
N TYR A 1059 -26.22 -45.85 -22.42
CA TYR A 1059 -27.68 -45.88 -22.44
C TYR A 1059 -28.22 -47.11 -23.21
N GLN A 1060 -27.79 -47.23 -24.45
CA GLN A 1060 -28.28 -48.27 -25.37
C GLN A 1060 -27.75 -49.64 -24.95
N THR A 1061 -26.48 -49.71 -24.55
CA THR A 1061 -25.83 -50.94 -24.09
C THR A 1061 -26.45 -51.46 -22.79
N LEU A 1062 -26.74 -50.61 -21.80
CA LEU A 1062 -27.45 -50.99 -20.56
C LEU A 1062 -28.87 -51.46 -20.84
N LYS A 1063 -29.60 -50.85 -21.78
CA LYS A 1063 -30.92 -51.34 -22.21
C LYS A 1063 -30.85 -52.71 -22.87
N TYR A 1064 -29.84 -52.94 -23.72
CA TYR A 1064 -29.61 -54.24 -24.35
C TYR A 1064 -29.24 -55.31 -23.31
N TRP A 1065 -28.35 -54.98 -22.36
CA TRP A 1065 -27.99 -55.86 -21.24
C TRP A 1065 -29.17 -56.14 -20.31
N ARG A 1066 -29.99 -55.14 -19.96
CA ARG A 1066 -31.25 -55.33 -19.20
C ARG A 1066 -32.16 -56.34 -19.87
N LYS A 1067 -32.37 -56.16 -21.19
CA LYS A 1067 -33.23 -57.04 -21.98
C LYS A 1067 -32.69 -58.48 -21.95
N ASN A 1068 -31.41 -58.67 -22.26
CA ASN A 1068 -30.77 -60.00 -22.22
C ASN A 1068 -30.81 -60.64 -20.82
N PHE A 1069 -30.57 -59.86 -19.76
CA PHE A 1069 -30.63 -60.32 -18.37
C PHE A 1069 -32.04 -60.81 -17.99
N LEU A 1070 -33.08 -60.05 -18.35
CA LEU A 1070 -34.46 -60.42 -18.01
C LEU A 1070 -35.03 -61.53 -18.90
N GLU A 1071 -34.69 -61.57 -20.20
CA GLU A 1071 -35.05 -62.69 -21.08
C GLU A 1071 -34.40 -64.00 -20.59
N ASN A 1072 -33.23 -63.92 -19.96
CA ASN A 1072 -32.60 -65.05 -19.28
C ASN A 1072 -33.00 -65.22 -17.80
N GLN A 1073 -33.91 -64.43 -17.22
CA GLN A 1073 -34.26 -64.45 -15.79
C GLN A 1073 -34.49 -65.88 -15.26
N ARG A 1074 -35.26 -66.71 -15.98
CA ARG A 1074 -35.55 -68.09 -15.55
C ARG A 1074 -34.30 -68.97 -15.50
N LYS A 1075 -33.37 -68.84 -16.46
CA LYS A 1075 -32.05 -69.50 -16.42
C LYS A 1075 -31.18 -68.95 -15.29
N ILE A 1076 -31.17 -67.63 -15.11
CA ILE A 1076 -30.40 -66.94 -14.08
C ILE A 1076 -30.87 -67.34 -12.68
N ILE A 1077 -32.17 -67.62 -12.49
CA ILE A 1077 -32.73 -68.20 -11.26
C ILE A 1077 -32.34 -69.68 -11.12
N SER A 1078 -32.49 -70.50 -12.17
CA SER A 1078 -32.12 -71.94 -12.10
C SER A 1078 -30.63 -72.19 -11.89
N LEU A 1079 -29.77 -71.20 -12.16
CA LEU A 1079 -28.35 -71.22 -11.81
C LEU A 1079 -28.09 -70.99 -10.30
N GLY A 1080 -29.13 -70.79 -9.47
CA GLY A 1080 -29.03 -70.71 -8.01
C GLY A 1080 -29.22 -69.32 -7.40
N PHE A 1081 -29.89 -68.39 -8.09
CA PHE A 1081 -29.89 -66.97 -7.73
C PHE A 1081 -31.30 -66.40 -7.54
N ASN A 1082 -31.51 -65.69 -6.43
CA ASN A 1082 -32.84 -65.41 -5.92
C ASN A 1082 -33.53 -64.18 -6.54
N ASP A 1083 -34.83 -64.06 -6.31
CA ASP A 1083 -35.68 -63.00 -6.85
C ASP A 1083 -35.25 -61.59 -6.39
N LYS A 1084 -34.70 -61.46 -5.18
CA LYS A 1084 -34.12 -60.21 -4.67
C LYS A 1084 -32.95 -59.76 -5.55
N PHE A 1085 -32.07 -60.69 -5.93
CA PHE A 1085 -30.95 -60.43 -6.84
C PHE A 1085 -31.40 -59.97 -8.24
N ILE A 1086 -32.44 -60.60 -8.81
CA ILE A 1086 -33.00 -60.18 -10.11
C ILE A 1086 -33.49 -58.73 -10.04
N ARG A 1087 -34.30 -58.39 -9.02
CA ARG A 1087 -34.91 -57.07 -8.87
C ARG A 1087 -33.87 -55.97 -8.62
N THR A 1088 -32.81 -56.25 -7.87
CA THR A 1088 -31.67 -55.32 -7.70
C THR A 1088 -30.99 -55.00 -9.03
N TRP A 1089 -30.83 -55.99 -9.92
CA TRP A 1089 -30.23 -55.77 -11.24
C TRP A 1089 -31.15 -55.09 -12.23
N GLU A 1090 -32.43 -55.46 -12.25
CA GLU A 1090 -33.43 -54.78 -13.07
C GLU A 1090 -33.48 -53.28 -12.73
N TYR A 1091 -33.54 -52.97 -11.43
CA TYR A 1091 -33.46 -51.60 -10.93
C TYR A 1091 -32.15 -50.90 -11.30
N TYR A 1092 -30.99 -51.54 -11.11
CA TYR A 1092 -29.69 -50.99 -11.51
C TYR A 1092 -29.65 -50.63 -13.01
N PHE A 1093 -30.13 -51.52 -13.87
CA PHE A 1093 -30.17 -51.28 -15.30
C PHE A 1093 -31.12 -50.14 -15.69
N ASP A 1094 -32.32 -50.07 -15.10
CA ASP A 1094 -33.26 -48.97 -15.36
C ASP A 1094 -32.74 -47.63 -14.84
N TYR A 1095 -32.14 -47.63 -13.64
CA TYR A 1095 -31.54 -46.45 -13.01
C TYR A 1095 -30.40 -45.88 -13.88
N CYS A 1096 -29.43 -46.72 -14.25
CA CYS A 1096 -28.32 -46.30 -15.10
C CYS A 1096 -28.78 -45.96 -16.53
N ALA A 1097 -29.80 -46.64 -17.08
CA ALA A 1097 -30.38 -46.28 -18.36
C ALA A 1097 -31.17 -44.96 -18.30
N ALA A 1098 -31.84 -44.63 -17.20
CA ALA A 1098 -32.52 -43.34 -17.04
C ALA A 1098 -31.52 -42.18 -17.06
N GLY A 1099 -30.44 -42.26 -16.27
CA GLY A 1099 -29.40 -41.24 -16.16
C GLY A 1099 -28.58 -40.95 -17.43
N PHE A 1100 -28.73 -41.79 -18.46
CA PHE A 1100 -28.15 -41.61 -19.80
C PHE A 1100 -29.19 -41.41 -20.93
N LYS A 1101 -30.50 -41.52 -20.67
CA LYS A 1101 -31.56 -41.27 -21.67
C LYS A 1101 -31.83 -39.78 -21.88
N THR A 1102 -31.76 -38.99 -20.81
CA THR A 1102 -32.36 -37.65 -20.73
C THR A 1102 -31.75 -36.59 -21.63
N HIS A 1103 -30.55 -36.81 -22.18
CA HIS A 1103 -29.89 -35.90 -23.13
C HIS A 1103 -30.13 -36.26 -24.62
N ALA A 1104 -31.10 -37.14 -24.95
CA ALA A 1104 -31.23 -37.69 -26.31
C ALA A 1104 -32.46 -37.26 -27.14
N LEU A 1105 -33.49 -36.60 -26.58
CA LEU A 1105 -34.68 -36.15 -27.33
C LEU A 1105 -35.30 -34.87 -26.73
N GLY A 1106 -35.73 -33.95 -27.62
CA GLY A 1106 -36.50 -32.76 -27.25
C GLY A 1106 -37.76 -32.61 -28.13
N ASN A 1107 -38.83 -32.08 -27.51
CA ASN A 1107 -40.14 -31.72 -28.09
C ASN A 1107 -40.97 -32.92 -28.65
N TYR A 1108 -42.28 -33.08 -28.37
CA TYR A 1108 -43.34 -32.06 -28.25
C TYR A 1108 -44.51 -32.49 -27.33
N GLN A 1109 -45.35 -31.51 -26.98
CA GLN A 1109 -46.76 -31.61 -26.53
C GLN A 1109 -47.12 -32.28 -25.19
N ARG A 1110 -47.81 -31.49 -24.33
CA ARG A 1110 -48.61 -31.97 -23.20
C ARG A 1110 -50.02 -32.40 -23.67
N PRO A 1111 -50.56 -33.48 -23.10
CA PRO A 1111 -51.96 -33.51 -22.66
C PRO A 1111 -52.09 -33.06 -21.19
N GLN A 1112 -53.30 -32.65 -20.79
CA GLN A 1112 -53.64 -32.35 -19.38
C GLN A 1112 -54.16 -33.61 -18.68
N VAL A 1113 -54.08 -33.69 -17.34
CA VAL A 1113 -55.25 -33.67 -16.42
C VAL A 1113 -54.83 -33.87 -14.95
N PHE A 1114 -55.59 -33.19 -14.09
CA PHE A 1114 -55.54 -32.97 -12.63
C PHE A 1114 -55.40 -34.17 -11.65
N VAL A 1115 -55.33 -33.79 -10.36
CA VAL A 1115 -55.77 -34.47 -9.11
C VAL A 1115 -54.64 -35.14 -8.28
N LYS A 1116 -54.54 -35.05 -6.93
CA LYS A 1116 -54.89 -34.05 -5.88
C LYS A 1116 -54.51 -34.65 -4.49
N ILE A 1117 -54.13 -33.84 -3.48
CA ILE A 1117 -54.22 -34.15 -2.00
C ILE A 1117 -53.33 -35.32 -1.48
N GLN A 1118 -52.78 -35.39 -0.25
CA GLN A 1118 -52.37 -34.46 0.82
C GLN A 1118 -51.30 -35.18 1.71
N PRO A 1119 -50.60 -34.52 2.65
CA PRO A 1119 -49.64 -35.17 3.55
C PRO A 1119 -50.30 -35.84 4.77
N VAL A 1120 -49.55 -36.66 5.50
CA VAL A 1120 -49.53 -36.74 6.98
C VAL A 1120 -48.36 -37.63 7.46
N GLN A 1121 -47.68 -37.14 8.51
CA GLN A 1121 -46.89 -37.74 9.62
C GLN A 1121 -46.39 -39.22 9.55
N GLU A 1122 -45.31 -39.58 10.25
CA GLU A 1122 -44.66 -38.90 11.40
C GLU A 1122 -43.12 -38.90 11.29
#